data_AF-A0A8H5B9G6-F1
#
_entry.id   AF-A0A8H5B9G6-F1
#
_cell.length_a   1.000
_cell.length_b   1.000
_cell.length_c   1.000
_cell.angle_alpha   90.00
_cell.angle_beta   90.00
_cell.angle_gamma   90.00
#
_symmetry.space_group_name_H-M   'P 1'
#
loop_
_entity.id
_entity.type
_entity.pdbx_description
1 polymer ?
#
loop_
_entity_poly.entity_id
_entity_poly.type
_entity_poly.pdbx_seq_one_letter_code
_entity_poly.pdbx_strand_id
1 'polypeptide(L)'
;MLRLLLLLSLTAFRVAFAALSSPLGPVVSVKYANFIGNTTSPVGAPNGPVGFFGNIPYAQPPLGNLRFRAPQPLNENSASKELTDSRNWGPACVQIPAVVGIGSEDCLTLNIWKPTNATTSSKLPVVVYIHGGGFYYGTPQGFPMYDWVAQHPGGIIGVSITYRLGLFGFLGGSGVASDGALNAGLLDQRAALEWVQRHISAFGGDPNNVSISGESAGGAAVVMQLVAYGGTKTPPFRRATAQSIGYGPTLAQSRVDEVFSQVLSVTGCDADGMPGMSCLRKASLGTLISAANRVGAKGFGPIVDGPSGFLPDLPARLIAQNKFSLVDFLGGHCTGDGHTFAGGKPDQFVTEDDIRRIVFARWPGVSNDTITQALGLYPPPGAPGSEFATQYERATELAGDIVFTCMDYFVAEQSLQRGATGKIGSRLAQLLHNAGHTVVATSRTGTSPGPFEVVKFEWFDRRTFVAAFDVDEDIDRVFIVPPPIIDSFAHVKTFIDFAIWKGVQRFVFCTPGCADKLGDTSRDIVQYLASCDADYVVVRPSLLRENFNSIYRNSIQNQGQIFSTGKEQKVAFVGAEDVAKASYDALLANKPPRIVHVVGPRSYTFDEVAVLTSSVLGKKIAHTRLSEQDLASIFQDAGLSEDYARILSSLHGSDIENAGGVHRGSLTLEQSLWDLHKSFSESKVQMMMGKGKQQMRLPSLVA
;
A
#
# COMPACT_ATOMS: atom_id res chain seq x y z
N MET A 1 -34.68 71.76 3.31
CA MET A 1 -33.57 70.89 2.84
C MET A 1 -33.05 70.13 4.04
N LEU A 2 -33.64 68.96 4.31
CA LEU A 2 -33.14 67.64 3.91
C LEU A 2 -32.12 67.08 4.91
N ARG A 3 -32.62 66.50 6.00
CA ARG A 3 -31.92 65.50 6.83
C ARG A 3 -32.94 64.45 7.25
N LEU A 4 -33.17 63.46 6.39
CA LEU A 4 -33.76 62.19 6.77
C LEU A 4 -33.40 61.14 5.71
N LEU A 5 -33.07 59.92 6.17
CA LEU A 5 -33.03 58.64 5.45
C LEU A 5 -31.80 58.36 4.57
N LEU A 6 -30.85 57.60 5.14
CA LEU A 6 -30.10 56.56 4.40
C LEU A 6 -29.47 55.55 5.38
N LEU A 7 -30.32 54.69 5.94
CA LEU A 7 -29.93 53.38 6.48
C LEU A 7 -30.55 52.34 5.55
N LEU A 8 -29.85 52.05 4.44
CA LEU A 8 -30.22 50.99 3.51
C LEU A 8 -29.64 49.67 4.04
N SER A 9 -30.55 48.80 4.46
CA SER A 9 -30.31 47.40 4.79
C SER A 9 -29.70 46.65 3.60
N LEU A 10 -28.48 46.14 3.75
CA LEU A 10 -27.99 45.02 2.93
C LEU A 10 -28.71 43.73 3.38
N THR A 11 -29.88 43.46 2.83
CA THR A 11 -30.46 42.13 2.85
C THR A 11 -29.75 41.28 1.81
N ALA A 12 -28.79 40.47 2.27
CA ALA A 12 -28.20 39.41 1.45
C ALA A 12 -29.32 38.45 1.02
N PHE A 13 -29.70 38.50 -0.26
CA PHE A 13 -30.55 37.49 -0.89
C PHE A 13 -29.77 36.16 -0.87
N ARG A 14 -29.95 35.37 0.18
CA ARG A 14 -29.60 33.94 0.14
C ARG A 14 -30.60 33.28 -0.80
N VAL A 15 -30.21 33.10 -2.06
CA VAL A 15 -30.88 32.16 -2.95
C VAL A 15 -30.71 30.78 -2.32
N ALA A 16 -31.72 30.34 -1.57
CA ALA A 16 -31.82 28.97 -1.13
C ALA A 16 -31.97 28.12 -2.39
N PHE A 17 -30.88 27.49 -2.85
CA PHE A 17 -30.99 26.39 -3.79
C PHE A 17 -31.85 25.33 -3.11
N ALA A 18 -33.10 25.20 -3.55
CA ALA A 18 -33.94 24.09 -3.13
C ALA A 18 -33.19 22.80 -3.47
N ALA A 19 -32.92 21.97 -2.47
CA ALA A 19 -32.36 20.65 -2.70
C ALA A 19 -33.30 19.91 -3.66
N LEU A 20 -32.77 19.36 -4.76
CA LEU A 20 -33.57 18.52 -5.65
C LEU A 20 -34.14 17.37 -4.81
N SER A 21 -35.48 17.27 -4.78
CA SER A 21 -36.20 16.24 -4.04
C SER A 21 -36.97 15.37 -5.01
N SER A 22 -36.88 14.04 -4.84
CA SER A 22 -37.69 13.06 -5.56
C SER A 22 -38.55 12.29 -4.56
N PRO A 23 -39.83 12.00 -4.88
CA PRO A 23 -40.66 11.13 -4.04
C PRO A 23 -40.15 9.68 -4.01
N LEU A 24 -39.25 9.31 -4.93
CA LEU A 24 -38.72 7.94 -5.06
C LEU A 24 -37.48 7.67 -4.21
N GLY A 25 -36.81 8.71 -3.70
CA GLY A 25 -35.58 8.57 -2.91
C GLY A 25 -34.67 9.80 -2.95
N PRO A 26 -33.50 9.75 -2.26
CA PRO A 26 -32.54 10.85 -2.22
C PRO A 26 -31.97 11.13 -3.62
N VAL A 27 -31.77 12.41 -3.95
CA VAL A 27 -31.17 12.84 -5.22
C VAL A 27 -29.77 13.38 -4.99
N VAL A 28 -28.80 12.92 -5.78
CA VAL A 28 -27.44 13.48 -5.81
C VAL A 28 -27.16 14.03 -7.21
N SER A 29 -26.68 15.27 -7.28
CA SER A 29 -26.34 15.93 -8.54
C SER A 29 -24.83 15.90 -8.75
N VAL A 30 -24.37 15.33 -9.87
CA VAL A 30 -22.99 15.44 -10.35
C VAL A 30 -22.95 16.37 -11.57
N LYS A 31 -21.80 16.56 -12.23
CA LYS A 31 -21.71 17.54 -13.32
C LYS A 31 -22.62 17.25 -14.52
N TYR A 32 -22.83 15.98 -14.87
CA TYR A 32 -23.57 15.59 -16.09
C TYR A 32 -24.99 15.06 -15.84
N ALA A 33 -25.35 14.68 -14.61
CA ALA A 33 -26.63 14.02 -14.33
C ALA A 33 -27.07 14.22 -12.87
N ASN A 34 -28.35 13.94 -12.61
CA ASN A 34 -28.95 13.81 -11.29
C ASN A 34 -29.31 12.33 -11.06
N PHE A 35 -28.92 11.75 -9.93
CA PHE A 35 -29.16 10.35 -9.62
C PHE A 35 -30.15 10.20 -8.46
N ILE A 36 -31.24 9.47 -8.69
CA ILE A 36 -32.15 9.03 -7.62
C ILE A 36 -31.58 7.74 -7.03
N GLY A 37 -31.22 7.77 -5.75
CA GLY A 37 -30.79 6.59 -5.00
C GLY A 37 -31.91 5.97 -4.17
N ASN A 38 -31.57 4.91 -3.45
CA ASN A 38 -32.46 4.26 -2.50
C ASN A 38 -32.01 4.59 -1.06
N THR A 39 -32.95 4.91 -0.18
CA THR A 39 -32.68 5.03 1.27
C THR A 39 -32.41 3.67 1.91
N THR A 40 -32.81 2.59 1.23
CA THR A 40 -32.56 1.20 1.60
C THR A 40 -31.58 0.58 0.60
N SER A 41 -30.45 0.04 1.06
CA SER A 41 -29.55 -0.73 0.19
C SER A 41 -30.25 -1.99 -0.37
N PRO A 42 -30.02 -2.39 -1.64
CA PRO A 42 -30.66 -3.56 -2.26
C PRO A 42 -30.33 -4.91 -1.59
N VAL A 43 -29.36 -4.93 -0.68
CA VAL A 43 -28.92 -6.10 0.08
C VAL A 43 -29.01 -5.89 1.60
N GLY A 44 -29.57 -4.77 2.05
CA GLY A 44 -29.62 -4.36 3.45
C GLY A 44 -31.04 -4.36 4.04
N ALA A 45 -31.16 -4.02 5.32
CA ALA A 45 -32.44 -3.87 5.98
C ALA A 45 -33.20 -2.63 5.45
N PRO A 46 -34.53 -2.70 5.24
CA PRO A 46 -35.36 -1.52 4.99
C PRO A 46 -35.12 -0.44 6.04
N ASN A 47 -34.89 0.80 5.59
CA ASN A 47 -34.55 1.96 6.43
C ASN A 47 -33.25 1.78 7.26
N GLY A 48 -32.30 0.99 6.77
CA GLY A 48 -30.98 0.83 7.37
C GLY A 48 -30.11 2.11 7.31
N PRO A 49 -28.93 2.10 7.97
CA PRO A 49 -28.05 3.26 8.03
C PRO A 49 -27.32 3.57 6.71
N VAL A 50 -27.54 2.80 5.64
CA VAL A 50 -26.80 2.90 4.37
C VAL A 50 -27.75 3.11 3.20
N GLY A 51 -27.54 4.22 2.47
CA GLY A 51 -28.16 4.48 1.18
C GLY A 51 -27.33 3.93 0.02
N PHE A 52 -27.99 3.69 -1.11
CA PHE A 52 -27.39 3.09 -2.30
C PHE A 52 -27.71 3.89 -3.57
N PHE A 53 -26.70 4.08 -4.43
CA PHE A 53 -26.83 4.62 -5.78
C PHE A 53 -26.11 3.68 -6.75
N GLY A 54 -26.84 2.90 -7.53
CA GLY A 54 -26.31 1.95 -8.49
C GLY A 54 -26.35 2.44 -9.94
N ASN A 55 -25.71 1.66 -10.81
CA ASN A 55 -25.71 1.86 -12.26
C ASN A 55 -25.31 3.28 -12.71
N ILE A 56 -24.35 3.90 -12.02
CA ILE A 56 -23.87 5.25 -12.35
C ILE A 56 -22.83 5.12 -13.46
N PRO A 57 -23.06 5.63 -14.69
CA PRO A 57 -22.07 5.55 -15.74
C PRO A 57 -20.85 6.41 -15.40
N TYR A 58 -19.64 5.87 -15.50
CA TYR A 58 -18.40 6.65 -15.29
C TYR A 58 -17.67 6.97 -16.60
N ALA A 59 -18.05 6.33 -17.70
CA ALA A 59 -17.53 6.52 -19.05
C ALA A 59 -18.66 6.33 -20.08
N GLN A 60 -18.42 6.71 -21.34
CA GLN A 60 -19.35 6.41 -22.44
C GLN A 60 -19.48 4.89 -22.63
N PRO A 61 -20.67 4.39 -22.99
CA PRO A 61 -20.86 2.97 -23.33
C PRO A 61 -19.86 2.51 -24.40
N PRO A 62 -19.09 1.43 -24.18
CA PRO A 62 -18.04 0.98 -25.09
C PRO A 62 -18.60 0.20 -26.30
N LEU A 63 -19.65 0.75 -26.93
CA LEU A 63 -20.40 0.15 -28.03
C LEU A 63 -19.87 0.59 -29.40
N GLY A 64 -20.15 -0.20 -30.43
CA GLY A 64 -19.83 0.15 -31.81
C GLY A 64 -18.36 0.55 -32.00
N ASN A 65 -18.10 1.78 -32.44
CA ASN A 65 -16.73 2.26 -32.67
C ASN A 65 -15.88 2.40 -31.39
N LEU A 66 -16.49 2.38 -30.20
CA LEU A 66 -15.80 2.42 -28.92
C LEU A 66 -15.37 1.02 -28.40
N ARG A 67 -15.82 -0.06 -29.06
CA ARG A 67 -15.32 -1.40 -28.77
C ARG A 67 -13.80 -1.47 -28.96
N PHE A 68 -13.14 -2.19 -28.05
CA PHE A 68 -11.68 -2.38 -28.02
C PHE A 68 -10.86 -1.09 -27.91
N ARG A 69 -11.47 0.03 -27.51
CA ARG A 69 -10.78 1.30 -27.25
C ARG A 69 -10.75 1.63 -25.77
N ALA A 70 -9.90 2.58 -25.39
CA ALA A 70 -9.88 3.16 -24.05
C ALA A 70 -11.25 3.80 -23.73
N PRO A 71 -11.72 3.73 -22.48
CA PRO A 71 -12.99 4.35 -22.07
C PRO A 71 -12.96 5.85 -22.38
N GLN A 72 -14.06 6.36 -22.94
CA GLN A 72 -14.18 7.78 -23.26
C GLN A 72 -14.92 8.53 -22.15
N PRO A 73 -14.51 9.76 -21.82
CA PRO A 73 -15.17 10.55 -20.79
C PRO A 73 -16.60 10.91 -21.20
N LEU A 74 -17.49 11.02 -20.20
CA LEU A 74 -18.83 11.55 -20.37
C LEU A 74 -18.78 13.06 -20.65
N ASN A 75 -19.81 13.59 -21.32
CA ASN A 75 -19.93 15.03 -21.53
C ASN A 75 -20.39 15.72 -20.23
N GLU A 76 -19.43 16.20 -19.44
CA GLU A 76 -19.68 16.93 -18.18
C GLU A 76 -20.12 18.39 -18.37
N ASN A 77 -20.16 18.90 -19.61
CA ASN A 77 -20.52 20.29 -19.93
C ASN A 77 -21.97 20.48 -20.37
N SER A 78 -22.80 19.43 -20.29
CA SER A 78 -24.23 19.54 -20.65
C SER A 78 -24.96 20.52 -19.73
N ALA A 79 -25.68 21.48 -20.32
CA ALA A 79 -26.48 22.45 -19.57
C ALA A 79 -27.71 21.80 -18.90
N SER A 80 -28.22 20.70 -19.46
CA SER A 80 -29.31 19.91 -18.87
C SER A 80 -28.76 18.65 -18.20
N LYS A 81 -29.07 18.49 -16.91
CA LYS A 81 -28.81 17.27 -16.15
C LYS A 81 -30.08 16.43 -16.11
N GLU A 82 -30.08 15.31 -16.82
CA GLU A 82 -31.20 14.37 -16.75
C GLU A 82 -31.28 13.70 -15.38
N LEU A 83 -32.49 13.29 -15.00
CA LEU A 83 -32.75 12.56 -13.78
C LEU A 83 -32.72 11.05 -14.08
N THR A 84 -31.71 10.37 -13.59
CA THR A 84 -31.46 8.94 -13.80
C THR A 84 -31.86 8.13 -12.57
N ASP A 85 -32.54 7.01 -12.80
CA ASP A 85 -32.88 6.05 -11.75
C ASP A 85 -31.67 5.17 -11.40
N SER A 86 -31.08 5.43 -10.24
CA SER A 86 -29.92 4.72 -9.69
C SER A 86 -30.31 3.90 -8.46
N ARG A 87 -31.55 3.43 -8.37
CA ARG A 87 -32.00 2.60 -7.24
C ARG A 87 -31.62 1.13 -7.37
N ASN A 88 -31.20 0.69 -8.55
CA ASN A 88 -30.88 -0.70 -8.88
C ASN A 88 -29.45 -0.85 -9.37
N TRP A 89 -28.96 -2.09 -9.31
CA TRP A 89 -27.67 -2.48 -9.89
C TRP A 89 -27.64 -2.29 -11.40
N GLY A 90 -26.46 -1.97 -11.93
CA GLY A 90 -26.19 -2.03 -13.35
C GLY A 90 -25.98 -3.46 -13.86
N PRO A 91 -26.00 -3.68 -15.18
CA PRO A 91 -25.67 -4.98 -15.75
C PRO A 91 -24.19 -5.30 -15.51
N ALA A 92 -23.87 -6.59 -15.31
CA ALA A 92 -22.48 -7.06 -15.34
C ALA A 92 -21.89 -6.90 -16.76
N CYS A 93 -20.58 -6.81 -16.89
CA CYS A 93 -19.93 -6.87 -18.20
C CYS A 93 -19.98 -8.28 -18.80
N VAL A 94 -19.82 -8.43 -20.11
CA VAL A 94 -19.79 -9.75 -20.77
C VAL A 94 -18.69 -10.66 -20.17
N GLN A 95 -19.03 -11.92 -19.89
CA GLN A 95 -18.23 -12.90 -19.15
C GLN A 95 -17.83 -14.11 -20.03
N ILE A 96 -16.88 -14.95 -19.60
CA ILE A 96 -16.47 -16.21 -20.28
C ILE A 96 -16.44 -17.38 -19.27
N PRO A 97 -17.02 -18.57 -19.58
CA PRO A 97 -17.77 -18.91 -20.79
C PRO A 97 -19.19 -18.32 -20.78
N ALA A 98 -19.58 -17.70 -21.89
CA ALA A 98 -20.89 -17.09 -22.07
C ALA A 98 -21.89 -18.11 -22.66
N VAL A 99 -22.26 -19.13 -21.88
CA VAL A 99 -23.25 -20.15 -22.29
C VAL A 99 -24.69 -19.63 -22.07
N VAL A 100 -25.03 -18.49 -22.67
CA VAL A 100 -26.39 -17.88 -22.63
C VAL A 100 -26.69 -17.01 -21.39
N GLY A 101 -25.79 -16.03 -21.15
CA GLY A 101 -26.17 -14.71 -20.61
C GLY A 101 -25.76 -14.40 -19.16
N ILE A 102 -24.74 -13.55 -18.97
CA ILE A 102 -24.45 -12.92 -17.66
C ILE A 102 -23.89 -11.49 -17.79
N GLY A 103 -24.18 -10.75 -18.87
CA GLY A 103 -23.69 -9.37 -18.98
C GLY A 103 -24.10 -8.58 -20.22
N SER A 104 -23.74 -7.30 -20.22
CA SER A 104 -23.96 -6.27 -21.24
C SER A 104 -22.62 -5.72 -21.70
N GLU A 105 -22.54 -5.21 -22.93
CA GLU A 105 -21.39 -4.39 -23.36
C GLU A 105 -21.48 -2.97 -22.81
N ASP A 106 -22.71 -2.45 -22.65
CA ASP A 106 -22.95 -1.22 -21.90
C ASP A 106 -22.94 -1.55 -20.41
N CYS A 107 -21.74 -1.54 -19.84
CA CYS A 107 -21.49 -1.99 -18.48
C CYS A 107 -20.48 -1.12 -17.72
N LEU A 108 -20.03 0.03 -18.25
CA LEU A 108 -19.03 0.90 -17.58
C LEU A 108 -19.69 1.78 -16.51
N THR A 109 -20.11 1.13 -15.43
CA THR A 109 -20.85 1.77 -14.34
C THR A 109 -20.23 1.49 -12.97
N LEU A 110 -20.59 2.31 -12.00
CA LEU A 110 -20.20 2.13 -10.61
C LEU A 110 -21.40 2.25 -9.69
N ASN A 111 -21.23 1.77 -8.48
CA ASN A 111 -22.24 1.80 -7.44
C ASN A 111 -21.65 2.44 -6.19
N ILE A 112 -22.44 3.22 -5.47
CA ILE A 112 -22.04 3.97 -4.28
C ILE A 112 -22.92 3.58 -3.11
N TRP A 113 -22.29 3.20 -2.00
CA TRP A 113 -22.89 3.02 -0.69
C TRP A 113 -22.41 4.13 0.22
N LYS A 114 -23.35 4.76 0.93
CA LYS A 114 -23.02 5.86 1.85
C LYS A 114 -23.90 5.83 3.08
N PRO A 115 -23.44 6.36 4.23
CA PRO A 115 -24.30 6.58 5.38
C PRO A 115 -25.47 7.49 4.98
N THR A 116 -26.69 7.18 5.43
CA THR A 116 -27.90 7.95 5.08
C THR A 116 -27.86 9.38 5.58
N ASN A 117 -27.09 9.65 6.64
CA ASN A 117 -26.87 10.99 7.20
C ASN A 117 -25.70 11.75 6.55
N ALA A 118 -24.93 11.13 5.65
CA ALA A 118 -23.79 11.80 5.03
C ALA A 118 -24.25 12.90 4.08
N THR A 119 -23.67 14.08 4.23
CA THR A 119 -23.89 15.27 3.38
C THR A 119 -22.62 15.61 2.59
N THR A 120 -22.71 16.56 1.66
CA THR A 120 -21.57 17.03 0.84
C THR A 120 -20.41 17.61 1.65
N SER A 121 -20.64 18.02 2.91
CA SER A 121 -19.58 18.53 3.82
C SER A 121 -18.92 17.45 4.68
N SER A 122 -19.38 16.19 4.62
CA SER A 122 -18.92 15.13 5.55
C SER A 122 -17.47 14.72 5.34
N LYS A 123 -16.95 14.81 4.11
CA LYS A 123 -15.57 14.44 3.75
C LYS A 123 -15.15 13.05 4.27
N LEU A 124 -16.01 12.06 4.06
CA LEU A 124 -15.76 10.69 4.53
C LEU A 124 -14.66 10.00 3.72
N PRO A 125 -13.84 9.13 4.32
CA PRO A 125 -12.93 8.26 3.58
C PRO A 125 -13.69 7.43 2.53
N VAL A 126 -13.08 7.23 1.37
CA VAL A 126 -13.68 6.50 0.24
C VAL A 126 -12.91 5.21 0.01
N VAL A 127 -13.61 4.09 -0.10
CA VAL A 127 -13.02 2.80 -0.49
C VAL A 127 -13.60 2.38 -1.83
N VAL A 128 -12.74 2.24 -2.84
CA VAL A 128 -13.11 1.77 -4.19
C VAL A 128 -12.73 0.30 -4.33
N TYR A 129 -13.72 -0.57 -4.49
CA TYR A 129 -13.57 -2.01 -4.63
C TYR A 129 -13.50 -2.45 -6.11
N ILE A 130 -12.41 -3.14 -6.45
CA ILE A 130 -12.14 -3.75 -7.76
C ILE A 130 -12.36 -5.27 -7.62
N HIS A 131 -13.40 -5.80 -8.26
CA HIS A 131 -13.74 -7.22 -8.13
C HIS A 131 -12.73 -8.15 -8.82
N GLY A 132 -12.59 -9.37 -8.27
CA GLY A 132 -11.85 -10.47 -8.86
C GLY A 132 -12.59 -11.18 -10.01
N GLY A 133 -12.12 -12.39 -10.33
CA GLY A 133 -12.67 -13.24 -11.40
C GLY A 133 -11.74 -13.45 -12.60
N GLY A 134 -10.43 -13.51 -12.34
CA GLY A 134 -9.42 -13.88 -13.33
C GLY A 134 -9.32 -12.97 -14.57
N PHE A 135 -9.93 -11.78 -14.54
CA PHE A 135 -10.11 -10.87 -15.68
C PHE A 135 -11.04 -11.36 -16.79
N TYR A 136 -11.78 -12.45 -16.60
CA TYR A 136 -12.73 -13.00 -17.59
C TYR A 136 -14.15 -13.22 -17.04
N TYR A 137 -14.32 -13.15 -15.72
CA TYR A 137 -15.62 -13.10 -15.06
C TYR A 137 -15.59 -12.21 -13.81
N GLY A 138 -16.72 -12.08 -13.12
CA GLY A 138 -16.90 -11.28 -11.91
C GLY A 138 -17.82 -10.07 -12.10
N THR A 139 -18.44 -9.66 -10.99
CA THR A 139 -19.30 -8.49 -10.89
C THR A 139 -19.29 -7.97 -9.44
N PRO A 140 -19.39 -6.65 -9.20
CA PRO A 140 -19.49 -6.11 -7.85
C PRO A 140 -20.70 -6.61 -7.06
N GLN A 141 -21.73 -7.17 -7.71
CA GLN A 141 -22.89 -7.75 -7.02
C GLN A 141 -22.52 -8.95 -6.15
N GLY A 142 -21.43 -9.66 -6.47
CA GLY A 142 -20.92 -10.76 -5.66
C GLY A 142 -20.25 -10.30 -4.36
N PHE A 143 -19.96 -9.00 -4.22
CA PHE A 143 -19.37 -8.42 -3.02
C PHE A 143 -20.00 -7.06 -2.68
N PRO A 144 -21.25 -7.02 -2.20
CA PRO A 144 -21.91 -5.78 -1.83
C PRO A 144 -21.20 -5.10 -0.65
N MET A 145 -21.01 -3.78 -0.73
CA MET A 145 -20.26 -3.02 0.29
C MET A 145 -21.13 -2.50 1.46
N TYR A 146 -22.34 -3.04 1.64
CA TYR A 146 -23.26 -2.58 2.68
C TYR A 146 -22.66 -2.67 4.08
N ASP A 147 -22.13 -3.85 4.44
CA ASP A 147 -21.59 -4.11 5.76
C ASP A 147 -20.36 -3.25 6.08
N TRP A 148 -19.54 -2.96 5.08
CA TRP A 148 -18.38 -2.09 5.23
C TRP A 148 -18.80 -0.68 5.64
N VAL A 149 -19.86 -0.17 5.02
CA VAL A 149 -20.39 1.16 5.33
C VAL A 149 -21.19 1.16 6.63
N ALA A 150 -21.98 0.11 6.89
CA ALA A 150 -22.84 0.01 8.07
C ALA A 150 -22.05 -0.16 9.38
N GLN A 151 -20.92 -0.85 9.34
CA GLN A 151 -20.17 -1.24 10.55
C GLN A 151 -19.04 -0.25 10.90
N HIS A 152 -18.66 0.66 10.00
CA HIS A 152 -17.54 1.56 10.25
C HIS A 152 -17.94 2.74 11.17
N PRO A 153 -17.40 2.84 12.41
CA PRO A 153 -17.86 3.83 13.39
C PRO A 153 -17.66 5.29 12.98
N GLY A 154 -16.62 5.57 12.19
CA GLY A 154 -16.31 6.91 11.65
C GLY A 154 -17.02 7.24 10.34
N GLY A 155 -17.81 6.30 9.78
CA GLY A 155 -18.40 6.40 8.45
C GLY A 155 -17.38 6.29 7.31
N ILE A 156 -17.76 5.61 6.22
CA ILE A 156 -17.00 5.55 4.97
C ILE A 156 -17.96 5.60 3.78
N ILE A 157 -17.46 5.96 2.60
CA ILE A 157 -18.17 5.75 1.33
C ILE A 157 -17.60 4.49 0.67
N GLY A 158 -18.45 3.52 0.37
CA GLY A 158 -18.10 2.37 -0.46
C GLY A 158 -18.40 2.67 -1.92
N VAL A 159 -17.47 2.38 -2.82
CA VAL A 159 -17.67 2.46 -4.27
C VAL A 159 -17.26 1.14 -4.88
N SER A 160 -18.11 0.52 -5.70
CA SER A 160 -17.72 -0.68 -6.45
C SER A 160 -17.90 -0.45 -7.93
N ILE A 161 -16.97 -0.97 -8.73
CA ILE A 161 -16.88 -0.68 -10.16
C ILE A 161 -17.07 -1.95 -10.97
N THR A 162 -17.71 -1.85 -12.13
CA THR A 162 -17.61 -2.83 -13.20
C THR A 162 -16.55 -2.38 -14.20
N TYR A 163 -15.84 -3.32 -14.81
CA TYR A 163 -14.85 -3.06 -15.87
C TYR A 163 -14.92 -4.16 -16.93
N ARG A 164 -14.51 -3.89 -18.17
CA ARG A 164 -14.57 -4.89 -19.24
C ARG A 164 -13.64 -6.07 -18.95
N LEU A 165 -14.09 -7.26 -19.31
CA LEU A 165 -13.44 -8.55 -19.04
C LEU A 165 -13.20 -9.32 -20.36
N GLY A 166 -12.41 -10.38 -20.29
CA GLY A 166 -12.18 -11.33 -21.38
C GLY A 166 -11.82 -10.64 -22.69
N LEU A 167 -12.43 -11.08 -23.78
CA LEU A 167 -12.24 -10.52 -25.11
C LEU A 167 -12.52 -9.00 -25.17
N PHE A 168 -13.47 -8.48 -24.39
CA PHE A 168 -13.86 -7.07 -24.48
C PHE A 168 -12.91 -6.13 -23.72
N GLY A 169 -12.27 -6.63 -22.65
CA GLY A 169 -11.34 -5.85 -21.83
C GLY A 169 -9.87 -6.11 -22.12
N PHE A 170 -9.54 -7.28 -22.65
CA PHE A 170 -8.17 -7.80 -22.68
C PHE A 170 -7.82 -8.53 -24.00
N LEU A 171 -8.51 -8.21 -25.10
CA LEU A 171 -8.00 -8.57 -26.42
C LEU A 171 -6.70 -7.80 -26.68
N GLY A 172 -5.61 -8.54 -26.91
CA GLY A 172 -4.33 -7.98 -27.27
C GLY A 172 -4.03 -8.11 -28.76
N GLY A 173 -2.77 -7.88 -29.11
CA GLY A 173 -2.21 -8.11 -30.44
C GLY A 173 -1.93 -6.81 -31.19
N SER A 174 -1.08 -6.91 -32.20
CA SER A 174 -0.67 -5.76 -33.03
C SER A 174 -1.84 -4.97 -33.61
N GLY A 175 -2.94 -5.63 -33.98
CA GLY A 175 -4.13 -4.97 -34.48
C GLY A 175 -4.79 -4.04 -33.47
N VAL A 176 -4.98 -4.50 -32.23
CA VAL A 176 -5.51 -3.67 -31.13
C VAL A 176 -4.53 -2.56 -30.75
N ALA A 177 -3.22 -2.83 -30.77
CA ALA A 177 -2.20 -1.82 -30.50
C ALA A 177 -2.23 -0.67 -31.53
N SER A 178 -2.51 -0.97 -32.80
CA SER A 178 -2.55 0.02 -33.89
C SER A 178 -3.85 0.81 -33.99
N ASP A 179 -4.99 0.17 -33.73
CA ASP A 179 -6.31 0.79 -33.82
C ASP A 179 -7.19 0.27 -32.67
N GLY A 180 -6.86 0.67 -31.45
CA GLY A 180 -7.53 0.19 -30.24
C GLY A 180 -6.83 0.66 -28.98
N ALA A 181 -7.07 -0.05 -27.88
CA ALA A 181 -6.34 0.10 -26.63
C ALA A 181 -6.10 -1.27 -26.01
N LEU A 182 -4.83 -1.59 -25.78
CA LEU A 182 -4.45 -2.74 -24.95
C LEU A 182 -4.88 -2.48 -23.51
N ASN A 183 -5.12 -3.56 -22.75
CA ASN A 183 -5.52 -3.50 -21.34
C ASN A 183 -6.74 -2.60 -21.08
N ALA A 184 -7.72 -2.59 -21.99
CA ALA A 184 -8.91 -1.74 -21.89
C ALA A 184 -9.65 -1.90 -20.54
N GLY A 185 -9.67 -3.11 -19.96
CA GLY A 185 -10.23 -3.35 -18.63
C GLY A 185 -9.46 -2.66 -17.48
N LEU A 186 -8.12 -2.52 -17.56
CA LEU A 186 -7.36 -1.73 -16.58
C LEU A 186 -7.58 -0.22 -16.75
N LEU A 187 -7.74 0.21 -18.00
CA LEU A 187 -8.07 1.61 -18.32
C LEU A 187 -9.48 1.97 -17.84
N ASP A 188 -10.44 1.05 -17.90
CA ASP A 188 -11.78 1.20 -17.33
C ASP A 188 -11.71 1.44 -15.82
N GLN A 189 -10.94 0.64 -15.09
CA GLN A 189 -10.70 0.83 -13.66
C GLN A 189 -10.09 2.20 -13.37
N ARG A 190 -9.10 2.63 -14.18
CA ARG A 190 -8.49 3.94 -14.04
C ARG A 190 -9.48 5.07 -14.27
N ALA A 191 -10.33 4.98 -15.29
CA ALA A 191 -11.37 5.96 -15.57
C ALA A 191 -12.41 6.06 -14.43
N ALA A 192 -12.77 4.93 -13.81
CA ALA A 192 -13.65 4.93 -12.65
C ALA A 192 -13.01 5.61 -11.43
N LEU A 193 -11.72 5.37 -11.17
CA LEU A 193 -10.99 6.07 -10.09
C LEU A 193 -10.89 7.58 -10.35
N GLU A 194 -10.65 7.99 -11.59
CA GLU A 194 -10.64 9.40 -11.98
C GLU A 194 -12.04 10.03 -11.89
N TRP A 195 -13.10 9.27 -12.17
CA TRP A 195 -14.48 9.72 -11.92
C TRP A 195 -14.72 9.95 -10.43
N VAL A 196 -14.26 9.04 -9.56
CA VAL A 196 -14.35 9.19 -8.09
C VAL A 196 -13.67 10.48 -7.65
N GLN A 197 -12.47 10.76 -8.14
CA GLN A 197 -11.75 12.00 -7.87
C GLN A 197 -12.57 13.25 -8.22
N ARG A 198 -13.30 13.23 -9.34
CA ARG A 198 -14.08 14.40 -9.80
C ARG A 198 -15.43 14.58 -9.10
N HIS A 199 -16.08 13.50 -8.66
CA HIS A 199 -17.50 13.55 -8.30
C HIS A 199 -17.87 13.02 -6.91
N ILE A 200 -16.98 12.31 -6.20
CA ILE A 200 -17.36 11.64 -4.94
C ILE A 200 -17.74 12.61 -3.81
N SER A 201 -17.28 13.86 -3.87
CA SER A 201 -17.66 14.91 -2.93
C SER A 201 -19.17 15.22 -2.94
N ALA A 202 -19.84 15.06 -4.09
CA ALA A 202 -21.29 15.18 -4.19
C ALA A 202 -22.03 14.14 -3.34
N PHE A 203 -21.40 12.98 -3.11
CA PHE A 203 -21.93 11.91 -2.27
C PHE A 203 -21.50 12.04 -0.80
N GLY A 204 -20.60 12.99 -0.47
CA GLY A 204 -20.06 13.23 0.86
C GLY A 204 -18.69 12.59 1.12
N GLY A 205 -18.05 12.00 0.10
CA GLY A 205 -16.70 11.46 0.20
C GLY A 205 -15.61 12.52 0.05
N ASP A 206 -14.43 12.25 0.58
CA ASP A 206 -13.23 13.08 0.40
C ASP A 206 -12.35 12.53 -0.74
N PRO A 207 -12.22 13.25 -1.88
CA PRO A 207 -11.36 12.82 -2.99
C PRO A 207 -9.87 12.74 -2.60
N ASN A 208 -9.44 13.41 -1.53
CA ASN A 208 -8.06 13.33 -1.03
C ASN A 208 -7.81 12.12 -0.11
N ASN A 209 -8.87 11.37 0.23
CA ASN A 209 -8.82 10.25 1.16
C ASN A 209 -9.44 8.99 0.55
N VAL A 210 -8.99 8.66 -0.67
CA VAL A 210 -9.42 7.49 -1.44
C VAL A 210 -8.47 6.32 -1.23
N SER A 211 -9.01 5.15 -0.92
CA SER A 211 -8.32 3.86 -0.86
C SER A 211 -8.87 2.95 -1.96
N ILE A 212 -8.01 2.19 -2.63
CA ILE A 212 -8.44 1.10 -3.52
C ILE A 212 -8.32 -0.24 -2.80
N SER A 213 -9.25 -1.15 -3.06
CA SER A 213 -9.25 -2.50 -2.50
C SER A 213 -9.63 -3.50 -3.58
N GLY A 214 -9.02 -4.68 -3.60
CA GLY A 214 -9.37 -5.71 -4.56
C GLY A 214 -9.00 -7.11 -4.10
N GLU A 215 -9.67 -8.11 -4.65
CA GLU A 215 -9.49 -9.54 -4.34
C GLU A 215 -9.15 -10.35 -5.60
N SER A 216 -8.26 -11.34 -5.49
CA SER A 216 -7.84 -12.20 -6.62
C SER A 216 -7.30 -11.37 -7.79
N ALA A 217 -7.91 -11.47 -8.99
CA ALA A 217 -7.59 -10.60 -10.12
C ALA A 217 -7.79 -9.11 -9.81
N GLY A 218 -8.70 -8.76 -8.90
CA GLY A 218 -8.86 -7.42 -8.34
C GLY A 218 -7.67 -7.01 -7.46
N GLY A 219 -7.10 -7.95 -6.71
CA GLY A 219 -5.85 -7.73 -5.95
C GLY A 219 -4.66 -7.51 -6.88
N ALA A 220 -4.55 -8.32 -7.95
CA ALA A 220 -3.57 -8.08 -9.01
C ALA A 220 -3.80 -6.74 -9.73
N ALA A 221 -5.06 -6.35 -9.97
CA ALA A 221 -5.43 -5.06 -10.53
C ALA A 221 -5.02 -3.90 -9.60
N VAL A 222 -5.16 -4.03 -8.28
CA VAL A 222 -4.65 -3.04 -7.32
C VAL A 222 -3.14 -2.83 -7.53
N VAL A 223 -2.36 -3.92 -7.63
CA VAL A 223 -0.92 -3.82 -7.90
C VAL A 223 -0.65 -3.21 -9.29
N MET A 224 -1.44 -3.56 -10.31
CA MET A 224 -1.33 -2.94 -11.65
C MET A 224 -1.64 -1.44 -11.62
N GLN A 225 -2.56 -0.98 -10.77
CA GLN A 225 -2.82 0.45 -10.56
C GLN A 225 -1.66 1.15 -9.84
N LEU A 226 -0.90 0.44 -8.97
CA LEU A 226 0.32 0.96 -8.33
C LEU A 226 1.44 1.18 -9.35
N VAL A 227 1.67 0.20 -10.21
CA VAL A 227 2.73 0.24 -11.24
C VAL A 227 2.31 0.97 -12.52
N ALA A 228 1.07 1.46 -12.57
CA ALA A 228 0.50 2.10 -13.76
C ALA A 228 1.41 3.21 -14.29
N TYR A 229 1.66 3.21 -15.59
CA TYR A 229 2.55 4.14 -16.28
C TYR A 229 3.99 4.16 -15.70
N GLY A 230 4.45 3.03 -15.15
CA GLY A 230 5.75 2.92 -14.49
C GLY A 230 5.86 3.76 -13.20
N GLY A 231 4.73 4.07 -12.56
CA GLY A 231 4.68 4.91 -11.36
C GLY A 231 4.99 6.40 -11.61
N THR A 232 5.04 6.84 -12.87
CA THR A 232 5.38 8.23 -13.24
C THR A 232 4.23 9.22 -13.05
N LYS A 233 2.99 8.73 -12.97
CA LYS A 233 1.80 9.55 -12.75
C LYS A 233 1.33 9.43 -11.31
N THR A 234 0.89 10.54 -10.72
CA THR A 234 0.26 10.54 -9.40
C THR A 234 -0.94 9.58 -9.39
N PRO A 235 -1.01 8.63 -8.44
CA PRO A 235 -2.15 7.74 -8.33
C PRO A 235 -3.40 8.52 -7.86
N PRO A 236 -4.60 8.20 -8.37
CA PRO A 236 -5.86 8.80 -7.91
C PRO A 236 -6.35 8.21 -6.58
N PHE A 237 -5.43 7.75 -5.73
CA PHE A 237 -5.69 7.13 -4.44
C PHE A 237 -4.46 7.23 -3.54
N ARG A 238 -4.67 7.18 -2.23
CA ARG A 238 -3.64 7.31 -1.20
C ARG A 238 -3.29 5.98 -0.53
N ARG A 239 -4.18 4.98 -0.61
CA ARG A 239 -3.97 3.65 0.01
C ARG A 239 -4.42 2.54 -0.91
N ALA A 240 -3.84 1.37 -0.73
CA ALA A 240 -4.12 0.18 -1.52
C ALA A 240 -4.19 -1.07 -0.64
N THR A 241 -5.30 -1.81 -0.75
CA THR A 241 -5.50 -3.11 -0.11
C THR A 241 -5.60 -4.20 -1.17
N ALA A 242 -4.62 -5.09 -1.23
CA ALA A 242 -4.57 -6.17 -2.22
C ALA A 242 -4.74 -7.53 -1.51
N GLN A 243 -5.89 -8.17 -1.72
CA GLN A 243 -6.26 -9.44 -1.09
C GLN A 243 -6.07 -10.58 -2.08
N SER A 244 -5.30 -11.60 -1.70
CA SER A 244 -4.88 -12.74 -2.52
C SER A 244 -4.50 -12.28 -3.93
N ILE A 245 -3.31 -11.70 -4.09
CA ILE A 245 -2.87 -11.01 -5.31
C ILE A 245 -2.72 -11.99 -6.48
N GLY A 246 -3.80 -12.25 -7.21
CA GLY A 246 -3.86 -13.33 -8.20
C GLY A 246 -3.20 -13.00 -9.54
N TYR A 247 -1.90 -13.26 -9.66
CA TYR A 247 -1.17 -13.13 -10.91
C TYR A 247 -1.25 -14.40 -11.76
N GLY A 248 -2.01 -14.35 -12.85
CA GLY A 248 -1.90 -15.34 -13.92
C GLY A 248 -0.59 -15.20 -14.72
N PRO A 249 -0.20 -16.21 -15.51
CA PRO A 249 0.90 -16.08 -16.46
C PRO A 249 0.64 -14.93 -17.42
N THR A 250 1.58 -13.98 -17.52
CA THR A 250 1.53 -12.97 -18.58
C THR A 250 1.83 -13.65 -19.92
N LEU A 251 0.94 -13.50 -20.89
CA LEU A 251 1.10 -14.10 -22.21
C LEU A 251 2.31 -13.50 -22.93
N ALA A 252 3.12 -14.36 -23.55
CA ALA A 252 4.15 -13.93 -24.47
C ALA A 252 3.52 -13.26 -25.71
N GLN A 253 4.22 -12.29 -26.30
CA GLN A 253 3.71 -11.54 -27.45
C GLN A 253 3.24 -12.44 -28.60
N SER A 254 3.99 -13.50 -28.92
CA SER A 254 3.60 -14.48 -29.95
C SER A 254 2.26 -15.17 -29.66
N ARG A 255 1.98 -15.49 -28.40
CA ARG A 255 0.69 -16.08 -27.98
C ARG A 255 -0.43 -15.05 -28.02
N VAL A 256 -0.14 -13.80 -27.67
CA VAL A 256 -1.10 -12.69 -27.79
C VAL A 256 -1.53 -12.51 -29.26
N ASP A 257 -0.57 -12.49 -30.18
CA ASP A 257 -0.85 -12.37 -31.61
C ASP A 257 -1.57 -13.61 -32.17
N GLU A 258 -1.23 -14.82 -31.70
CA GLU A 258 -1.96 -16.04 -32.05
C GLU A 258 -3.44 -15.97 -31.61
N VAL A 259 -3.70 -15.54 -30.38
CA VAL A 259 -5.07 -15.35 -29.88
C VAL A 259 -5.82 -14.32 -30.73
N PHE A 260 -5.17 -13.21 -31.10
CA PHE A 260 -5.77 -12.21 -31.96
C PHE A 260 -6.15 -12.79 -33.33
N SER A 261 -5.26 -13.54 -33.97
CA SER A 261 -5.54 -14.22 -35.24
C SER A 261 -6.68 -15.26 -35.12
N GLN A 262 -6.74 -16.00 -34.01
CA GLN A 262 -7.85 -16.91 -33.74
C GLN A 262 -9.17 -16.16 -33.63
N VAL A 263 -9.21 -15.02 -32.92
CA VAL A 263 -10.42 -14.19 -32.85
C VAL A 263 -10.84 -13.75 -34.25
N LEU A 264 -9.92 -13.20 -35.06
CA LEU A 264 -10.22 -12.80 -36.45
C LEU A 264 -10.78 -13.95 -37.28
N SER A 265 -10.17 -15.13 -37.21
CA SER A 265 -10.62 -16.33 -37.94
C SER A 265 -12.02 -16.77 -37.52
N VAL A 266 -12.31 -16.78 -36.21
CA VAL A 266 -13.63 -17.21 -35.71
C VAL A 266 -14.72 -16.19 -36.03
N THR A 267 -14.39 -14.91 -36.06
CA THR A 267 -15.35 -13.85 -36.42
C THR A 267 -15.47 -13.64 -37.93
N GLY A 268 -14.59 -14.24 -38.75
CA GLY A 268 -14.49 -14.00 -40.19
C GLY A 268 -13.92 -12.63 -40.57
N CYS A 269 -13.19 -11.98 -39.64
CA CYS A 269 -12.64 -10.63 -39.82
C CYS A 269 -11.23 -10.61 -40.40
N ASP A 270 -10.65 -11.77 -40.69
CA ASP A 270 -9.42 -11.95 -41.45
C ASP A 270 -9.60 -11.58 -42.95
N ALA A 271 -10.81 -11.75 -43.48
CA ALA A 271 -11.15 -11.41 -44.87
C ALA A 271 -11.18 -9.91 -45.18
N ASP A 272 -11.32 -9.04 -44.17
CA ASP A 272 -11.43 -7.57 -44.32
C ASP A 272 -10.07 -6.85 -44.38
N GLY A 273 -8.96 -7.61 -44.40
CA GLY A 273 -7.59 -7.09 -44.38
C GLY A 273 -7.10 -6.75 -42.97
N MET A 274 -5.78 -6.91 -42.74
CA MET A 274 -5.16 -6.60 -41.45
C MET A 274 -5.25 -5.08 -41.17
N PRO A 275 -5.63 -4.64 -39.96
CA PRO A 275 -5.74 -5.44 -38.73
C PRO A 275 -7.15 -5.98 -38.39
N GLY A 276 -8.14 -5.94 -39.29
CA GLY A 276 -9.48 -6.50 -39.06
C GLY A 276 -10.33 -5.80 -37.97
N MET A 277 -9.83 -4.73 -37.35
CA MET A 277 -10.49 -4.05 -36.23
C MET A 277 -11.85 -3.42 -36.59
N SER A 278 -11.97 -2.84 -37.79
CA SER A 278 -13.24 -2.31 -38.29
C SER A 278 -14.33 -3.38 -38.36
N CYS A 279 -13.99 -4.58 -38.83
CA CYS A 279 -14.87 -5.74 -38.84
C CYS A 279 -15.25 -6.16 -37.41
N LEU A 280 -14.27 -6.31 -36.51
CA LEU A 280 -14.51 -6.71 -35.12
C LEU A 280 -15.48 -5.75 -34.40
N ARG A 281 -15.38 -4.43 -34.66
CA ARG A 281 -16.30 -3.46 -34.08
C ARG A 281 -17.72 -3.58 -34.62
N LYS A 282 -17.90 -4.02 -35.87
CA LYS A 282 -19.21 -4.24 -36.51
C LYS A 282 -19.78 -5.63 -36.24
N ALA A 283 -18.97 -6.59 -35.80
CA ALA A 283 -19.40 -7.95 -35.54
C ALA A 283 -20.55 -8.00 -34.51
N SER A 284 -21.46 -8.97 -34.67
CA SER A 284 -22.54 -9.14 -33.70
C SER A 284 -21.99 -9.58 -32.34
N LEU A 285 -22.69 -9.25 -31.25
CA LEU A 285 -22.29 -9.70 -29.90
C LEU A 285 -22.20 -11.24 -29.82
N GLY A 286 -23.13 -11.96 -30.46
CA GLY A 286 -23.11 -13.43 -30.53
C GLY A 286 -21.87 -13.99 -31.23
N THR A 287 -21.40 -13.34 -32.30
CA THR A 287 -20.16 -13.68 -33.00
C THR A 287 -18.93 -13.49 -32.10
N LEU A 288 -18.85 -12.36 -31.40
CA LEU A 288 -17.75 -12.06 -30.48
C LEU A 288 -17.75 -13.02 -29.26
N ILE A 289 -18.92 -13.36 -28.73
CA ILE A 289 -19.08 -14.36 -27.68
C ILE A 289 -18.60 -15.74 -28.15
N SER A 290 -18.93 -16.12 -29.39
CA SER A 290 -18.49 -17.40 -29.96
C SER A 290 -16.97 -17.46 -30.08
N ALA A 291 -16.33 -16.37 -30.50
CA ALA A 291 -14.87 -16.23 -30.52
C ALA A 291 -14.28 -16.31 -29.10
N ALA A 292 -14.85 -15.57 -28.14
CA ALA A 292 -14.41 -15.57 -26.75
C ALA A 292 -14.49 -16.98 -26.12
N ASN A 293 -15.57 -17.71 -26.35
CA ASN A 293 -15.75 -19.08 -25.85
C ASN A 293 -14.79 -20.07 -26.52
N ARG A 294 -14.50 -19.90 -27.82
CA ARG A 294 -13.60 -20.78 -28.56
C ARG A 294 -12.13 -20.60 -28.17
N VAL A 295 -11.71 -19.36 -27.93
CA VAL A 295 -10.37 -19.05 -27.40
C VAL A 295 -10.26 -19.47 -25.94
N GLY A 296 -11.32 -19.22 -25.15
CA GLY A 296 -11.38 -19.52 -23.73
C GLY A 296 -10.67 -18.49 -22.84
N ALA A 297 -10.93 -18.58 -21.53
CA ALA A 297 -10.46 -17.62 -20.53
C ALA A 297 -8.92 -17.42 -20.51
N LYS A 298 -8.15 -18.46 -20.81
CA LYS A 298 -6.67 -18.40 -20.80
C LYS A 298 -6.07 -17.56 -21.94
N GLY A 299 -6.86 -17.17 -22.93
CA GLY A 299 -6.40 -16.32 -24.03
C GLY A 299 -6.46 -14.82 -23.73
N PHE A 300 -7.13 -14.42 -22.65
CA PHE A 300 -7.38 -13.01 -22.33
C PHE A 300 -6.86 -12.68 -20.93
N GLY A 301 -6.14 -11.58 -20.82
CA GLY A 301 -5.66 -11.07 -19.54
C GLY A 301 -4.76 -9.84 -19.73
N PRO A 302 -4.34 -9.20 -18.64
CA PRO A 302 -3.40 -8.10 -18.70
C PRO A 302 -2.08 -8.49 -19.38
N ILE A 303 -1.60 -7.62 -20.26
CA ILE A 303 -0.33 -7.79 -20.98
C ILE A 303 0.57 -6.58 -20.81
N VAL A 304 1.86 -6.74 -21.08
CA VAL A 304 2.77 -5.59 -21.23
C VAL A 304 2.38 -4.83 -22.49
N ASP A 305 2.10 -3.53 -22.36
CA ASP A 305 1.60 -2.67 -23.45
C ASP A 305 2.62 -1.60 -23.90
N GLY A 306 3.89 -1.82 -23.55
CA GLY A 306 5.03 -1.07 -24.04
C GLY A 306 5.38 0.17 -23.21
N PRO A 307 6.54 0.81 -23.44
CA PRO A 307 7.12 1.82 -22.56
C PRO A 307 6.20 3.01 -22.20
N SER A 308 5.30 3.38 -23.10
CA SER A 308 4.34 4.49 -22.94
C SER A 308 2.93 4.05 -22.55
N GLY A 309 2.71 2.74 -22.40
CA GLY A 309 1.40 2.15 -22.10
C GLY A 309 1.02 2.24 -20.62
N PHE A 310 -0.10 1.62 -20.27
CA PHE A 310 -0.57 1.57 -18.89
C PHE A 310 0.29 0.63 -18.04
N LEU A 311 0.76 -0.47 -18.61
CA LEU A 311 1.61 -1.47 -17.98
C LEU A 311 2.91 -1.66 -18.79
N PRO A 312 3.93 -0.79 -18.57
CA PRO A 312 5.11 -0.75 -19.43
C PRO A 312 6.04 -1.96 -19.40
N ASP A 313 6.00 -2.73 -18.31
CA ASP A 313 6.73 -3.98 -18.11
C ASP A 313 5.95 -4.82 -17.08
N LEU A 314 6.43 -6.03 -16.79
CA LEU A 314 5.85 -6.90 -15.76
C LEU A 314 5.83 -6.18 -14.39
N PRO A 315 4.73 -6.27 -13.62
CA PRO A 315 4.64 -5.65 -12.30
C PRO A 315 5.81 -5.99 -11.38
N ALA A 316 6.24 -7.26 -11.33
CA ALA A 316 7.39 -7.67 -10.54
C ALA A 316 8.69 -6.92 -10.92
N ARG A 317 8.91 -6.68 -12.21
CA ARG A 317 10.08 -5.91 -12.69
C ARG A 317 9.95 -4.43 -12.40
N LEU A 318 8.77 -3.86 -12.60
CA LEU A 318 8.49 -2.47 -12.26
C LEU A 318 8.70 -2.23 -10.76
N ILE A 319 8.19 -3.13 -9.91
CA ILE A 319 8.37 -3.06 -8.46
C ILE A 319 9.85 -3.21 -8.08
N ALA A 320 10.57 -4.20 -8.61
CA ALA A 320 12.01 -4.39 -8.38
C ALA A 320 12.85 -3.17 -8.81
N GLN A 321 12.43 -2.48 -9.87
CA GLN A 321 13.07 -1.26 -10.39
C GLN A 321 12.58 0.01 -9.69
N ASN A 322 11.77 -0.09 -8.64
CA ASN A 322 11.15 1.05 -7.97
C ASN A 322 10.30 1.95 -8.90
N LYS A 323 9.67 1.39 -9.93
CA LYS A 323 8.76 2.06 -10.87
C LYS A 323 7.28 1.82 -10.52
N PHE A 324 6.90 2.23 -9.31
CA PHE A 324 5.53 2.14 -8.81
C PHE A 324 5.22 3.25 -7.81
N SER A 325 3.95 3.61 -7.70
CA SER A 325 3.46 4.64 -6.78
C SER A 325 3.56 4.17 -5.32
N LEU A 326 4.21 4.95 -4.46
CA LEU A 326 4.24 4.67 -3.02
C LEU A 326 2.96 5.18 -2.36
N VAL A 327 2.23 4.28 -1.72
CA VAL A 327 0.99 4.54 -0.98
C VAL A 327 0.98 3.70 0.30
N ASP A 328 0.07 3.99 1.24
CA ASP A 328 -0.13 3.08 2.37
C ASP A 328 -0.65 1.74 1.80
N PHE A 329 0.13 0.67 1.93
CA PHE A 329 -0.17 -0.63 1.33
C PHE A 329 -0.50 -1.67 2.38
N LEU A 330 -1.58 -2.41 2.15
CA LEU A 330 -1.96 -3.61 2.90
C LEU A 330 -2.08 -4.76 1.90
N GLY A 331 -1.20 -5.75 2.01
CA GLY A 331 -1.27 -6.99 1.24
C GLY A 331 -1.58 -8.17 2.14
N GLY A 332 -2.25 -9.18 1.61
CA GLY A 332 -2.44 -10.45 2.31
C GLY A 332 -3.00 -11.53 1.40
N HIS A 333 -2.89 -12.78 1.82
CA HIS A 333 -3.38 -13.98 1.12
C HIS A 333 -4.05 -14.93 2.13
N CYS A 334 -4.79 -15.92 1.62
CA CYS A 334 -5.34 -16.99 2.45
C CYS A 334 -4.35 -18.15 2.53
N THR A 335 -4.24 -18.77 3.72
CA THR A 335 -3.56 -20.07 3.84
C THR A 335 -4.24 -21.07 2.90
N GLY A 336 -3.46 -21.70 2.02
CA GLY A 336 -3.95 -22.69 1.09
C GLY A 336 -4.59 -22.13 -0.19
N ASP A 337 -4.38 -20.85 -0.54
CA ASP A 337 -4.84 -20.27 -1.82
C ASP A 337 -4.48 -21.16 -3.03
N GLY A 338 -3.31 -21.82 -3.00
CA GLY A 338 -2.87 -22.69 -4.08
C GLY A 338 -3.66 -23.99 -4.30
N HIS A 339 -4.55 -24.41 -3.39
CA HIS A 339 -5.39 -25.60 -3.59
C HIS A 339 -6.22 -25.52 -4.88
N THR A 340 -6.76 -24.35 -5.19
CA THR A 340 -7.55 -24.12 -6.41
C THR A 340 -6.65 -23.96 -7.65
N PHE A 341 -5.38 -23.56 -7.46
CA PHE A 341 -4.51 -23.12 -8.56
C PHE A 341 -3.37 -24.08 -8.90
N ALA A 342 -3.20 -25.17 -8.15
CA ALA A 342 -2.35 -26.29 -8.56
C ALA A 342 -2.92 -27.01 -9.81
N GLY A 343 -4.24 -26.99 -10.03
CA GLY A 343 -4.91 -27.45 -11.26
C GLY A 343 -5.22 -28.95 -11.36
N GLY A 344 -4.63 -29.80 -10.50
CA GLY A 344 -4.90 -31.24 -10.42
C GLY A 344 -5.60 -31.65 -9.12
N LYS A 345 -6.00 -32.92 -9.03
CA LYS A 345 -6.53 -33.55 -7.82
C LYS A 345 -5.41 -34.22 -7.01
N PRO A 346 -5.59 -34.45 -5.69
CA PRO A 346 -4.57 -35.03 -4.83
C PRO A 346 -3.95 -36.35 -5.36
N ASP A 347 -4.77 -37.23 -5.93
CA ASP A 347 -4.35 -38.52 -6.49
C ASP A 347 -3.48 -38.42 -7.75
N GLN A 348 -3.39 -37.22 -8.35
CA GLN A 348 -2.57 -36.96 -9.54
C GLN A 348 -1.17 -36.46 -9.19
N PHE A 349 -0.87 -36.18 -7.91
CA PHE A 349 0.43 -35.72 -7.44
C PHE A 349 1.11 -36.83 -6.63
N VAL A 350 1.82 -37.71 -7.33
CA VAL A 350 2.54 -38.84 -6.71
C VAL A 350 4.05 -38.58 -6.72
N THR A 351 4.55 -37.92 -7.76
CA THR A 351 5.97 -37.67 -7.99
C THR A 351 6.26 -36.18 -8.17
N GLU A 352 7.53 -35.79 -8.10
CA GLU A 352 7.93 -34.42 -8.44
C GLU A 352 7.62 -34.07 -9.90
N ASP A 353 7.74 -35.03 -10.82
CA ASP A 353 7.42 -34.84 -12.24
C ASP A 353 5.94 -34.53 -12.47
N ASP A 354 5.05 -34.98 -11.58
CA ASP A 354 3.64 -34.58 -11.62
C ASP A 354 3.46 -33.09 -11.31
N ILE A 355 4.25 -32.54 -10.39
CA ILE A 355 4.26 -31.09 -10.10
C ILE A 355 4.76 -30.33 -11.32
N ARG A 356 5.85 -30.78 -11.96
CA ARG A 356 6.38 -30.21 -13.21
C ARG A 356 5.31 -30.18 -14.30
N ARG A 357 4.64 -31.31 -14.51
CA ARG A 357 3.65 -31.47 -15.58
C ARG A 357 2.35 -30.73 -15.31
N ILE A 358 1.87 -30.67 -14.07
CA ILE A 358 0.54 -30.13 -13.76
C ILE A 358 0.62 -28.64 -13.37
N VAL A 359 1.49 -28.27 -12.43
CA VAL A 359 1.57 -26.88 -11.93
C VAL A 359 2.21 -25.98 -12.99
N PHE A 360 3.37 -26.38 -13.52
CA PHE A 360 4.12 -25.56 -14.47
C PHE A 360 3.56 -25.58 -15.91
N ALA A 361 2.55 -26.41 -16.21
CA ALA A 361 1.83 -26.33 -17.49
C ALA A 361 1.17 -24.96 -17.74
N ARG A 362 0.97 -24.16 -16.68
CA ARG A 362 0.49 -22.77 -16.79
C ARG A 362 1.55 -21.79 -17.29
N TRP A 363 2.84 -22.12 -17.17
CA TRP A 363 3.96 -21.27 -17.57
C TRP A 363 4.89 -21.99 -18.56
N PRO A 364 4.43 -22.27 -19.80
CA PRO A 364 5.20 -23.04 -20.78
C PRO A 364 6.53 -22.38 -21.21
N GLY A 365 6.72 -21.10 -20.92
CA GLY A 365 7.96 -20.37 -21.20
C GLY A 365 9.03 -20.47 -20.10
N VAL A 366 8.75 -21.12 -18.98
CA VAL A 366 9.73 -21.25 -17.87
C VAL A 366 10.69 -22.41 -18.16
N SER A 367 11.99 -22.15 -17.99
CA SER A 367 13.04 -23.14 -18.26
C SER A 367 13.03 -24.29 -17.25
N ASN A 368 13.51 -25.48 -17.66
CA ASN A 368 13.60 -26.62 -16.76
C ASN A 368 14.56 -26.37 -15.58
N ASP A 369 15.59 -25.54 -15.77
CA ASP A 369 16.50 -25.13 -14.69
C ASP A 369 15.77 -24.28 -13.65
N THR A 370 14.97 -23.31 -14.10
CA THR A 370 14.12 -22.50 -13.21
C THR A 370 13.11 -23.36 -12.47
N ILE A 371 12.46 -24.32 -13.13
CA ILE A 371 11.54 -25.26 -12.50
C ILE A 371 12.27 -26.10 -11.44
N THR A 372 13.48 -26.58 -11.74
CA THR A 372 14.28 -27.37 -10.81
C THR A 372 14.72 -26.54 -9.60
N GLN A 373 15.13 -25.28 -9.80
CA GLN A 373 15.43 -24.37 -8.70
C GLN A 373 14.20 -24.09 -7.84
N ALA A 374 13.05 -23.83 -8.45
CA ALA A 374 11.80 -23.61 -7.74
C ALA A 374 11.43 -24.83 -6.89
N LEU A 375 11.46 -26.04 -7.46
CA LEU A 375 11.19 -27.28 -6.72
C LEU A 375 12.19 -27.55 -5.61
N GLY A 376 13.45 -27.11 -5.77
CA GLY A 376 14.48 -27.21 -4.73
C GLY A 376 14.20 -26.37 -3.48
N LEU A 377 13.41 -25.29 -3.60
CA LEU A 377 12.97 -24.47 -2.46
C LEU A 377 11.91 -25.17 -1.60
N TYR A 378 11.25 -26.20 -2.13
CA TYR A 378 10.20 -26.95 -1.45
C TYR A 378 10.66 -28.40 -1.36
N PRO A 379 11.35 -28.85 -0.29
CA PRO A 379 11.89 -30.21 -0.23
C PRO A 379 10.78 -31.28 -0.32
N PRO A 380 10.95 -32.38 -1.06
CA PRO A 380 9.90 -33.39 -1.22
C PRO A 380 9.56 -34.11 0.09
N PRO A 381 8.35 -34.71 0.21
CA PRO A 381 7.96 -35.46 1.39
C PRO A 381 9.00 -36.52 1.79
N GLY A 382 9.37 -36.52 3.07
CA GLY A 382 10.38 -37.42 3.62
C GLY A 382 11.84 -36.97 3.44
N ALA A 383 12.11 -35.87 2.71
CA ALA A 383 13.44 -35.27 2.67
C ALA A 383 13.76 -34.52 3.99
N PRO A 384 15.05 -34.44 4.39
CA PRO A 384 15.45 -33.65 5.56
C PRO A 384 14.98 -32.20 5.47
N GLY A 385 14.27 -31.73 6.50
CA GLY A 385 13.72 -30.36 6.56
C GLY A 385 12.45 -30.12 5.73
N SER A 386 11.89 -31.15 5.08
CA SER A 386 10.58 -31.03 4.42
C SER A 386 9.45 -30.97 5.45
N GLU A 387 8.54 -30.01 5.27
CA GLU A 387 7.30 -29.90 6.05
C GLU A 387 6.10 -30.60 5.39
N PHE A 388 6.26 -31.07 4.14
CA PHE A 388 5.16 -31.63 3.35
C PHE A 388 4.96 -33.12 3.62
N ALA A 389 3.73 -33.53 3.95
CA ALA A 389 3.40 -34.95 4.10
C ALA A 389 3.12 -35.61 2.74
N THR A 390 2.67 -34.83 1.74
CA THR A 390 2.35 -35.33 0.39
C THR A 390 2.87 -34.41 -0.72
N GLN A 391 3.04 -34.95 -1.93
CA GLN A 391 3.39 -34.12 -3.10
C GLN A 391 2.26 -33.15 -3.45
N TYR A 392 1.01 -33.47 -3.10
CA TYR A 392 -0.11 -32.55 -3.30
C TYR A 392 0.02 -31.31 -2.42
N GLU A 393 0.32 -31.45 -1.12
CA GLU A 393 0.57 -30.32 -0.22
C GLU A 393 1.75 -29.47 -0.71
N ARG A 394 2.84 -30.13 -1.12
CA ARG A 394 3.99 -29.45 -1.74
C ARG A 394 3.58 -28.66 -3.00
N ALA A 395 2.75 -29.24 -3.85
CA ALA A 395 2.29 -28.62 -5.09
C ALA A 395 1.35 -27.44 -4.84
N THR A 396 0.45 -27.54 -3.86
CA THR A 396 -0.49 -26.47 -3.52
C THR A 396 0.21 -25.32 -2.82
N GLU A 397 1.19 -25.56 -1.96
CA GLU A 397 2.01 -24.50 -1.37
C GLU A 397 2.80 -23.75 -2.46
N LEU A 398 3.55 -24.49 -3.29
CA LEU A 398 4.32 -23.92 -4.40
C LEU A 398 3.43 -23.12 -5.37
N ALA A 399 2.24 -23.63 -5.71
CA ALA A 399 1.31 -22.92 -6.58
C ALA A 399 0.71 -21.68 -5.90
N GLY A 400 0.43 -21.74 -4.60
CA GLY A 400 -0.05 -20.62 -3.80
C GLY A 400 0.96 -19.49 -3.79
N ASP A 401 2.23 -19.83 -3.57
CA ASP A 401 3.32 -18.87 -3.51
C ASP A 401 3.61 -18.20 -4.84
N ILE A 402 3.63 -18.96 -5.93
CA ILE A 402 3.83 -18.41 -7.28
C ILE A 402 2.68 -17.48 -7.68
N VAL A 403 1.43 -17.83 -7.37
CA VAL A 403 0.26 -17.13 -7.90
C VAL A 403 -0.22 -15.99 -7.00
N PHE A 404 -0.07 -16.11 -5.68
CA PHE A 404 -0.66 -15.21 -4.68
C PHE A 404 0.34 -14.69 -3.66
N THR A 405 0.98 -15.59 -2.89
CA THR A 405 1.70 -15.23 -1.67
C THR A 405 2.90 -14.34 -1.93
N CYS A 406 3.83 -14.74 -2.80
CA CYS A 406 5.13 -14.06 -2.85
C CYS A 406 5.02 -12.57 -3.25
N MET A 407 3.98 -12.20 -4.00
CA MET A 407 3.81 -10.83 -4.46
C MET A 407 3.43 -9.86 -3.34
N ASP A 408 2.63 -10.28 -2.34
CA ASP A 408 2.25 -9.37 -1.27
C ASP A 408 3.45 -9.03 -0.36
N TYR A 409 4.23 -10.04 0.01
CA TYR A 409 5.51 -9.89 0.69
C TYR A 409 6.47 -9.06 -0.14
N PHE A 410 6.58 -9.33 -1.44
CA PHE A 410 7.48 -8.58 -2.31
C PHE A 410 7.11 -7.10 -2.40
N VAL A 411 5.83 -6.75 -2.60
CA VAL A 411 5.38 -5.36 -2.63
C VAL A 411 5.57 -4.70 -1.26
N ALA A 412 5.25 -5.40 -0.16
CA ALA A 412 5.43 -4.88 1.19
C ALA A 412 6.91 -4.63 1.50
N GLU A 413 7.79 -5.58 1.19
CA GLU A 413 9.23 -5.47 1.39
C GLU A 413 9.81 -4.35 0.54
N GLN A 414 9.48 -4.29 -0.75
CA GLN A 414 9.92 -3.20 -1.61
C GLN A 414 9.35 -1.85 -1.15
N SER A 415 8.15 -1.81 -0.58
CA SER A 415 7.60 -0.58 0.03
C SER A 415 8.32 -0.18 1.33
N LEU A 416 8.89 -1.14 2.08
CA LEU A 416 9.71 -0.90 3.28
C LEU A 416 11.16 -0.55 2.94
N GLN A 417 11.70 -1.08 1.84
CA GLN A 417 13.04 -0.77 1.31
C GLN A 417 13.14 0.64 0.71
N ARG A 418 12.05 1.40 0.79
CA ARG A 418 11.84 2.69 0.17
C ARG A 418 11.83 3.82 1.23
N GLY A 419 13.03 4.32 1.53
CA GLY A 419 13.30 5.72 1.89
C GLY A 419 13.15 6.21 3.34
N ALA A 420 14.06 7.04 3.90
CA ALA A 420 15.27 7.61 3.29
C ALA A 420 16.58 6.81 3.48
N THR A 421 16.67 5.53 3.87
CA THR A 421 15.69 4.43 4.07
C THR A 421 15.27 4.20 5.54
N GLY A 422 15.57 5.13 6.46
CA GLY A 422 15.19 5.02 7.88
C GLY A 422 13.90 5.76 8.23
N LYS A 423 13.24 5.36 9.33
CA LYS A 423 11.95 5.93 9.81
C LYS A 423 11.98 7.46 9.98
N ILE A 424 13.11 8.02 10.41
CA ILE A 424 13.31 9.47 10.62
C ILE A 424 13.70 10.16 9.31
N GLY A 425 14.66 9.59 8.58
CA GLY A 425 15.23 10.21 7.38
C GLY A 425 14.22 10.48 6.27
N SER A 426 13.25 9.58 6.01
CA SER A 426 12.21 9.82 4.97
C SER A 426 11.35 11.02 5.30
N ARG A 427 10.93 11.09 6.56
CA ARG A 427 10.08 12.19 7.05
C ARG A 427 10.84 13.51 6.96
N LEU A 428 12.12 13.52 7.32
CA LEU A 428 12.97 14.71 7.22
C LEU A 428 13.16 15.17 5.77
N ALA A 429 13.54 14.25 4.88
CA ALA A 429 13.76 14.56 3.46
C ALA A 429 12.48 15.13 2.82
N GLN A 430 11.32 14.58 3.15
CA GLN A 430 10.03 15.10 2.69
C GLN A 430 9.72 16.50 3.25
N LEU A 431 10.02 16.77 4.53
CA LEU A 431 9.83 18.10 5.13
C LEU A 431 10.70 19.16 4.43
N LEU A 432 11.98 18.85 4.19
CA LEU A 432 12.92 19.74 3.50
C LEU A 432 12.48 20.01 2.06
N HIS A 433 12.11 18.96 1.32
CA HIS A 433 11.61 19.10 -0.04
C HIS A 433 10.35 19.95 -0.11
N ASN A 434 9.36 19.70 0.76
CA ASN A 434 8.12 20.48 0.79
C ASN A 434 8.34 21.97 1.11
N ALA A 435 9.44 22.29 1.80
CA ALA A 435 9.86 23.65 2.08
C ALA A 435 10.66 24.30 0.92
N GLY A 436 10.86 23.58 -0.19
CA GLY A 436 11.55 24.09 -1.39
C GLY A 436 13.07 23.97 -1.34
N HIS A 437 13.63 23.19 -0.42
CA HIS A 437 15.07 22.91 -0.39
C HIS A 437 15.43 21.78 -1.35
N THR A 438 16.60 21.90 -1.99
CA THR A 438 17.24 20.77 -2.67
C THR A 438 17.67 19.75 -1.63
N VAL A 439 17.37 18.47 -1.87
CA VAL A 439 17.68 17.39 -0.96
C VAL A 439 18.34 16.27 -1.75
N VAL A 440 19.50 15.82 -1.26
CA VAL A 440 20.12 14.57 -1.68
C VAL A 440 19.99 13.59 -0.53
N ALA A 441 19.15 12.58 -0.70
CA ALA A 441 18.99 11.49 0.27
C ALA A 441 19.96 10.35 -0.06
N THR A 442 20.23 9.51 0.92
CA THR A 442 21.22 8.42 0.78
C THR A 442 20.62 7.08 1.19
N SER A 443 20.75 6.05 0.36
CA SER A 443 20.31 4.70 0.73
C SER A 443 21.33 3.62 0.36
N ARG A 444 21.24 2.43 0.98
CA ARG A 444 22.14 1.31 0.64
C ARG A 444 22.02 0.88 -0.83
N THR A 445 20.85 1.11 -1.44
CA THR A 445 20.57 0.74 -2.83
C THR A 445 20.79 1.89 -3.81
N GLY A 446 20.91 3.12 -3.33
CA GLY A 446 20.93 4.32 -4.17
C GLY A 446 19.60 4.66 -4.81
N THR A 447 18.50 4.13 -4.29
CA THR A 447 17.14 4.39 -4.77
C THR A 447 16.19 4.58 -3.60
N SER A 448 15.21 5.48 -3.71
CA SER A 448 14.12 5.69 -2.74
C SER A 448 12.99 6.51 -3.37
N PRO A 449 11.72 6.36 -2.94
CA PRO A 449 10.64 7.23 -3.35
C PRO A 449 10.77 8.55 -2.59
N GLY A 450 10.70 9.61 -3.36
CA GLY A 450 10.81 10.97 -2.89
C GLY A 450 10.98 11.84 -4.12
N PRO A 451 10.44 13.05 -4.14
CA PRO A 451 10.69 14.02 -5.22
C PRO A 451 12.11 14.64 -5.14
N PHE A 452 13.06 13.94 -4.51
CA PHE A 452 14.41 14.37 -4.22
C PHE A 452 15.41 13.31 -4.66
N GLU A 453 16.63 13.74 -5.00
CA GLU A 453 17.66 12.84 -5.53
C GLU A 453 18.10 11.84 -4.46
N VAL A 454 18.38 10.60 -4.86
CA VAL A 454 18.81 9.54 -3.92
C VAL A 454 20.05 8.88 -4.47
N VAL A 455 21.10 8.82 -3.66
CA VAL A 455 22.38 8.22 -4.05
C VAL A 455 22.75 7.04 -3.16
N LYS A 456 23.59 6.17 -3.69
CA LYS A 456 24.07 5.02 -2.93
C LYS A 456 25.00 5.49 -1.81
N PHE A 457 24.77 5.02 -0.60
CA PHE A 457 25.64 5.27 0.54
C PHE A 457 25.70 4.06 1.47
N GLU A 458 26.91 3.65 1.81
CA GLU A 458 27.18 2.59 2.76
C GLU A 458 28.32 3.01 3.69
N TRP A 459 28.08 3.01 5.00
CA TRP A 459 29.06 3.42 6.02
C TRP A 459 30.39 2.65 5.96
N PHE A 460 30.37 1.42 5.44
CA PHE A 460 31.53 0.55 5.34
C PHE A 460 32.25 0.61 3.99
N ASP A 461 31.69 1.31 3.00
CA ASP A 461 32.30 1.50 1.69
C ASP A 461 32.54 2.98 1.40
N ARG A 462 33.75 3.45 1.70
CA ARG A 462 34.17 4.86 1.53
C ARG A 462 34.02 5.36 0.09
N ARG A 463 34.04 4.46 -0.90
CA ARG A 463 33.83 4.83 -2.31
C ARG A 463 32.43 5.38 -2.56
N THR A 464 31.47 5.07 -1.69
CA THR A 464 30.09 5.57 -1.79
C THR A 464 29.90 6.97 -1.20
N PHE A 465 30.88 7.50 -0.45
CA PHE A 465 30.73 8.81 0.21
C PHE A 465 30.68 9.97 -0.79
N VAL A 466 31.38 9.81 -1.92
CA VAL A 466 31.46 10.82 -3.00
C VAL A 466 30.12 11.03 -3.70
N ALA A 467 29.27 10.00 -3.75
CA ALA A 467 28.09 9.97 -4.61
C ALA A 467 27.11 11.13 -4.34
N ALA A 468 26.97 11.58 -3.10
CA ALA A 468 26.11 12.72 -2.77
C ALA A 468 26.66 14.05 -3.29
N PHE A 469 27.97 14.21 -3.24
CA PHE A 469 28.64 15.45 -3.63
C PHE A 469 28.96 15.50 -5.12
N ASP A 470 28.91 14.38 -5.83
CA ASP A 470 28.95 14.35 -7.30
C ASP A 470 27.62 14.85 -7.90
N VAL A 471 26.52 14.72 -7.15
CA VAL A 471 25.19 15.24 -7.53
C VAL A 471 25.11 16.73 -7.29
N ASP A 472 25.55 17.17 -6.11
CA ASP A 472 25.49 18.57 -5.70
C ASP A 472 26.76 18.88 -4.89
N GLU A 473 27.67 19.65 -5.49
CA GLU A 473 28.91 20.07 -4.84
C GLU A 473 28.66 21.14 -3.76
N ASP A 474 27.49 21.79 -3.77
CA ASP A 474 27.14 22.90 -2.88
C ASP A 474 26.41 22.45 -1.59
N ILE A 475 26.44 21.15 -1.26
CA ILE A 475 25.84 20.63 -0.02
C ILE A 475 26.50 21.28 1.20
N ASP A 476 25.77 22.16 1.88
CA ASP A 476 26.24 22.92 3.05
C ASP A 476 25.82 22.29 4.38
N ARG A 477 24.87 21.35 4.39
CA ARG A 477 24.28 20.76 5.60
C ARG A 477 24.03 19.27 5.48
N VAL A 478 24.34 18.52 6.54
CA VAL A 478 24.21 17.06 6.55
C VAL A 478 23.48 16.58 7.80
N PHE A 479 22.50 15.70 7.63
CA PHE A 479 21.86 14.95 8.71
C PHE A 479 22.47 13.55 8.83
N ILE A 480 22.91 13.19 10.03
CA ILE A 480 23.61 11.92 10.29
C ILE A 480 22.82 11.07 11.28
N VAL A 481 22.57 9.82 10.88
CA VAL A 481 22.22 8.71 11.78
C VAL A 481 23.32 7.66 11.66
N PRO A 482 24.10 7.40 12.73
CA PRO A 482 25.21 6.46 12.66
C PRO A 482 24.70 5.02 12.51
N PRO A 483 25.50 4.10 11.95
CA PRO A 483 25.16 2.69 11.94
C PRO A 483 25.12 2.15 13.38
N PRO A 484 24.21 1.20 13.70
CA PRO A 484 24.04 0.66 15.05
C PRO A 484 25.14 -0.36 15.40
N ILE A 485 26.40 0.07 15.42
CA ILE A 485 27.59 -0.73 15.74
C ILE A 485 28.51 0.04 16.70
N ILE A 486 29.31 -0.68 17.48
CA ILE A 486 30.18 -0.13 18.53
C ILE A 486 31.36 0.68 17.98
N ASP A 487 31.88 0.35 16.79
CA ASP A 487 32.98 1.09 16.15
C ASP A 487 32.50 2.03 15.02
N SER A 488 31.29 2.58 15.15
CA SER A 488 30.79 3.52 14.15
C SER A 488 31.60 4.82 14.09
N PHE A 489 32.36 5.16 15.15
CA PHE A 489 33.14 6.39 15.23
C PHE A 489 34.14 6.51 14.08
N ALA A 490 34.97 5.50 13.82
CA ALA A 490 35.99 5.59 12.76
C ALA A 490 35.36 5.84 11.38
N HIS A 491 34.22 5.20 11.10
CA HIS A 491 33.48 5.34 9.84
C HIS A 491 32.81 6.72 9.72
N VAL A 492 32.11 7.15 10.77
CA VAL A 492 31.41 8.44 10.81
C VAL A 492 32.41 9.59 10.78
N LYS A 493 33.52 9.49 11.53
CA LYS A 493 34.64 10.45 11.49
C LYS A 493 35.17 10.61 10.07
N THR A 494 35.45 9.50 9.38
CA THR A 494 35.94 9.54 7.99
C THR A 494 34.97 10.27 7.06
N PHE A 495 33.67 10.04 7.23
CA PHE A 495 32.65 10.73 6.44
C PHE A 495 32.56 12.23 6.79
N ILE A 496 32.61 12.59 8.07
CA ILE A 496 32.61 14.00 8.52
C ILE A 496 33.82 14.74 7.91
N ASP A 497 35.01 14.13 7.95
CA ASP A 497 36.22 14.71 7.36
C ASP A 497 36.05 14.98 5.87
N PHE A 498 35.50 14.00 5.17
CA PHE A 498 35.21 14.10 3.74
C PHE A 498 34.16 15.19 3.45
N ALA A 499 33.08 15.25 4.23
CA ALA A 499 32.02 16.23 4.09
C ALA A 499 32.52 17.67 4.36
N ILE A 500 33.35 17.87 5.40
CA ILE A 500 33.99 19.17 5.67
C ILE A 500 34.91 19.55 4.52
N TRP A 501 35.73 18.61 4.02
CA TRP A 501 36.58 18.85 2.85
C TRP A 501 35.77 19.26 1.61
N LYS A 502 34.54 18.75 1.46
CA LYS A 502 33.58 19.12 0.42
C LYS A 502 32.81 20.43 0.68
N GLY A 503 33.02 21.09 1.82
CA GLY A 503 32.43 22.41 2.10
C GLY A 503 31.18 22.38 3.00
N VAL A 504 30.84 21.24 3.62
CA VAL A 504 29.72 21.16 4.57
C VAL A 504 30.00 22.05 5.79
N GLN A 505 29.05 22.95 6.08
CA GLN A 505 29.14 23.92 7.16
C GLN A 505 28.35 23.54 8.40
N ARG A 506 27.34 22.66 8.29
CA ARG A 506 26.55 22.22 9.44
C ARG A 506 26.23 20.73 9.46
N PHE A 507 26.39 20.10 10.62
CA PHE A 507 25.97 18.73 10.89
C PHE A 507 24.81 18.68 11.88
N VAL A 508 23.78 17.90 11.57
CA VAL A 508 22.74 17.53 12.54
C VAL A 508 22.87 16.04 12.83
N PHE A 509 23.34 15.72 14.02
CA PHE A 509 23.60 14.35 14.46
C PHE A 509 22.46 13.84 15.33
N CYS A 510 21.77 12.78 14.90
CA CYS A 510 20.69 12.18 15.67
C CYS A 510 21.18 10.93 16.41
N THR A 511 21.06 10.95 17.75
CA THR A 511 21.49 9.85 18.63
C THR A 511 20.55 9.71 19.82
N PRO A 512 20.17 8.49 20.25
CA PRO A 512 19.31 8.30 21.42
C PRO A 512 19.94 8.87 22.70
N GLY A 513 19.08 9.30 23.62
CA GLY A 513 19.49 10.04 24.81
C GLY A 513 20.11 9.17 25.91
N CYS A 514 21.45 9.05 25.91
CA CYS A 514 22.31 9.08 27.11
C CYS A 514 23.82 9.12 26.74
N ALA A 515 24.17 9.83 25.68
CA ALA A 515 25.44 9.71 24.97
C ALA A 515 26.67 10.38 25.64
N ASP A 516 26.78 10.35 26.98
CA ASP A 516 27.85 11.07 27.70
C ASP A 516 28.71 10.18 28.62
N LYS A 517 28.55 8.84 28.58
CA LYS A 517 29.40 7.89 29.33
C LYS A 517 30.74 7.60 28.63
N LEU A 518 31.77 7.22 29.40
CA LEU A 518 33.08 6.83 28.85
C LEU A 518 32.99 5.56 27.98
N GLY A 519 33.47 5.65 26.73
CA GLY A 519 33.44 4.54 25.76
C GLY A 519 32.20 4.50 24.85
N ASP A 520 31.34 5.52 24.88
CA ASP A 520 30.20 5.64 23.98
C ASP A 520 30.60 6.28 22.64
N THR A 521 30.42 5.54 21.55
CA THR A 521 30.68 5.97 20.17
C THR A 521 29.97 7.27 19.81
N SER A 522 28.76 7.48 20.34
CA SER A 522 27.96 8.69 20.09
C SER A 522 28.59 9.92 20.74
N ARG A 523 29.18 9.75 21.93
CA ARG A 523 29.92 10.80 22.63
C ARG A 523 31.16 11.19 21.83
N ASP A 524 31.89 10.19 21.34
CA ASP A 524 33.14 10.42 20.62
C ASP A 524 32.85 11.13 19.28
N ILE A 525 31.76 10.79 18.59
CA ILE A 525 31.27 11.55 17.42
C ILE A 525 30.94 13.00 17.78
N VAL A 526 30.25 13.25 18.90
CA VAL A 526 29.92 14.62 19.34
C VAL A 526 31.16 15.43 19.71
N GLN A 527 32.11 14.83 20.43
CA GLN A 527 33.40 15.47 20.74
C GLN A 527 34.18 15.80 19.48
N TYR A 528 34.13 14.90 18.50
CA TYR A 528 34.78 15.12 17.22
C TYR A 528 34.14 16.27 16.44
N LEU A 529 32.82 16.28 16.28
CA LEU A 529 32.08 17.39 15.68
C LEU A 529 32.38 18.72 16.37
N ALA A 530 32.51 18.73 17.70
CA ALA A 530 32.88 19.91 18.47
C ALA A 530 34.33 20.39 18.24
N SER A 531 35.21 19.50 17.80
CA SER A 531 36.60 19.83 17.42
C SER A 531 36.76 20.26 15.97
N CYS A 532 35.75 20.03 15.13
CA CYS A 532 35.74 20.38 13.72
C CYS A 532 35.44 21.87 13.50
N ASP A 533 35.90 22.41 12.37
CA ASP A 533 35.56 23.76 11.91
C ASP A 533 34.22 23.76 11.14
N ALA A 534 33.16 23.25 11.78
CA ALA A 534 31.81 23.21 11.25
C ALA A 534 30.78 23.41 12.37
N ASP A 535 29.64 24.01 12.06
CA ASP A 535 28.52 24.09 12.99
C ASP A 535 27.91 22.70 13.21
N TYR A 536 27.36 22.45 14.40
CA TYR A 536 26.71 21.19 14.68
C TYR A 536 25.59 21.31 15.70
N VAL A 537 24.60 20.43 15.55
CA VAL A 537 23.47 20.23 16.48
C VAL A 537 23.29 18.75 16.75
N VAL A 538 23.10 18.39 18.01
CA VAL A 538 22.78 17.03 18.41
C VAL A 538 21.29 16.93 18.71
N VAL A 539 20.56 16.13 17.94
CA VAL A 539 19.15 15.82 18.19
C VAL A 539 19.08 14.53 19.01
N ARG A 540 18.60 14.66 20.25
CA ARG A 540 18.51 13.58 21.22
C ARG A 540 17.05 13.20 21.49
N PRO A 541 16.47 12.27 20.72
CA PRO A 541 15.19 11.71 21.10
C PRO A 541 15.28 10.91 22.40
N SER A 542 14.21 11.02 23.19
CA SER A 542 13.91 10.04 24.24
C SER A 542 13.46 8.71 23.60
N LEU A 543 12.86 7.81 24.38
CA LEU A 543 12.54 6.46 23.91
C LEU A 543 11.57 6.48 22.71
N LEU A 544 11.95 5.82 21.61
CA LEU A 544 11.15 5.78 20.38
C LEU A 544 9.89 4.94 20.57
N ARG A 545 8.73 5.51 20.24
CA ARG A 545 7.42 4.85 20.34
C ARG A 545 7.33 3.60 19.46
N GLU A 546 8.02 3.58 18.30
CA GLU A 546 7.97 2.46 17.36
C GLU A 546 8.70 1.21 17.88
N ASN A 547 9.38 1.29 19.04
CA ASN A 547 9.91 0.14 19.76
C ASN A 547 8.78 -0.83 20.19
N PHE A 548 7.55 -0.32 20.41
CA PHE A 548 6.42 -1.19 20.72
C PHE A 548 5.98 -2.08 19.57
N ASN A 549 6.14 -1.62 18.34
CA ASN A 549 5.81 -2.35 17.12
C ASN A 549 6.95 -3.27 16.63
N SER A 550 8.08 -3.29 17.33
CA SER A 550 9.25 -4.11 16.99
C SER A 550 9.69 -4.93 18.19
N ILE A 551 10.49 -4.34 19.08
CA ILE A 551 11.12 -4.99 20.24
C ILE A 551 10.09 -5.60 21.20
N TYR A 552 9.05 -4.83 21.56
CA TYR A 552 8.06 -5.28 22.55
C TYR A 552 6.87 -6.02 21.95
N ARG A 553 6.78 -6.11 20.61
CA ARG A 553 5.58 -6.63 19.94
C ARG A 553 5.28 -8.04 20.42
N ASN A 554 6.28 -8.91 20.37
CA ASN A 554 6.14 -10.33 20.77
C ASN A 554 5.82 -10.48 22.27
N SER A 555 6.51 -9.74 23.14
CA SER A 555 6.30 -9.83 24.59
C SER A 555 4.91 -9.33 25.00
N ILE A 556 4.45 -8.22 24.39
CA ILE A 556 3.11 -7.70 24.63
C ILE A 556 2.08 -8.69 24.10
N GLN A 557 2.27 -9.20 22.88
CA GLN A 557 1.32 -10.08 22.20
C GLN A 557 1.14 -11.40 22.95
N ASN A 558 2.25 -12.11 23.18
CA ASN A 558 2.26 -13.51 23.56
C ASN A 558 2.52 -13.74 25.05
N GLN A 559 3.27 -12.86 25.69
CA GLN A 559 3.65 -13.01 27.10
C GLN A 559 2.86 -12.07 28.03
N GLY A 560 2.11 -11.12 27.45
CA GLY A 560 1.35 -10.14 28.21
C GLY A 560 2.25 -9.26 29.08
N GLN A 561 3.46 -8.94 28.59
CA GLN A 561 4.40 -8.14 29.36
C GLN A 561 5.15 -7.10 28.53
N ILE A 562 5.50 -6.00 29.18
CA ILE A 562 6.56 -5.08 28.77
C ILE A 562 7.67 -5.14 29.81
N PHE A 563 8.89 -4.81 29.40
CA PHE A 563 10.06 -4.92 30.28
C PHE A 563 10.92 -3.66 30.30
N SER A 564 11.54 -3.40 31.45
CA SER A 564 12.51 -2.32 31.65
C SER A 564 13.55 -2.74 32.70
N THR A 565 14.61 -1.93 32.90
CA THR A 565 15.72 -2.26 33.82
C THR A 565 15.48 -1.86 35.28
N GLY A 566 14.21 -1.70 35.69
CA GLY A 566 13.83 -1.66 37.11
C GLY A 566 13.87 -0.30 37.82
N LYS A 567 14.19 0.81 37.13
CA LYS A 567 14.09 2.16 37.71
C LYS A 567 12.65 2.68 37.61
N GLU A 568 12.13 3.33 38.66
CA GLU A 568 10.80 3.99 38.69
C GLU A 568 10.76 5.31 37.88
N GLN A 569 11.51 5.35 36.78
CA GLN A 569 11.71 6.54 35.99
C GLN A 569 10.57 6.76 35.01
N LYS A 570 10.19 8.02 34.84
CA LYS A 570 9.29 8.44 33.78
C LYS A 570 10.07 8.65 32.49
N VAL A 571 9.58 8.06 31.40
CA VAL A 571 10.15 8.20 30.08
C VAL A 571 9.12 8.84 29.16
N ALA A 572 9.52 9.89 28.46
CA ALA A 572 8.72 10.48 27.41
C ALA A 572 8.89 9.66 26.13
N PHE A 573 7.79 9.25 25.49
CA PHE A 573 7.84 8.53 24.22
C PHE A 573 7.70 9.50 23.06
N VAL A 574 8.52 9.34 22.01
CA VAL A 574 8.51 10.23 20.84
C VAL A 574 8.30 9.47 19.54
N GLY A 575 7.68 10.13 18.56
CA GLY A 575 7.50 9.58 17.22
C GLY A 575 8.59 9.99 16.25
N ALA A 576 8.81 9.17 15.23
CA ALA A 576 9.73 9.48 14.15
C ALA A 576 9.41 10.83 13.45
N GLU A 577 8.14 11.24 13.44
CA GLU A 577 7.68 12.55 12.95
C GLU A 577 8.22 13.71 13.79
N ASP A 578 8.19 13.60 15.12
CA ASP A 578 8.67 14.65 16.03
C ASP A 578 10.20 14.77 15.92
N VAL A 579 10.92 13.64 15.80
CA VAL A 579 12.38 13.64 15.62
C VAL A 579 12.77 14.23 14.26
N ALA A 580 12.02 13.90 13.20
CA ALA A 580 12.23 14.49 11.88
C ALA A 580 11.98 16.00 11.89
N LYS A 581 10.93 16.46 12.59
CA LYS A 581 10.63 17.89 12.71
C LYS A 581 11.72 18.65 13.48
N ALA A 582 12.18 18.10 14.61
CA ALA A 582 13.28 18.70 15.37
C ALA A 582 14.58 18.75 14.54
N SER A 583 14.85 17.72 13.74
CA SER A 583 16.00 17.67 12.84
C SER A 583 15.91 18.69 11.70
N TYR A 584 14.71 18.89 11.15
CA TYR A 584 14.42 19.94 10.17
C TYR A 584 14.72 21.33 10.75
N ASP A 585 14.23 21.60 11.96
CA ASP A 585 14.47 22.90 12.63
C ASP A 585 15.96 23.10 12.94
N ALA A 586 16.65 22.05 13.38
CA ALA A 586 18.09 22.07 13.65
C ALA A 586 18.92 22.36 12.40
N LEU A 587 18.54 21.80 11.25
CA LEU A 587 19.21 22.06 9.98
C LEU A 587 19.05 23.52 9.56
N LEU A 588 17.84 24.07 9.70
CA LEU A 588 17.47 25.34 9.07
C LEU A 588 17.62 26.58 9.96
N ALA A 589 17.65 26.45 11.28
CA ALA A 589 17.73 27.60 12.19
C ALA A 589 19.02 28.43 11.97
N ASN A 590 18.92 29.75 12.09
CA ASN A 590 20.11 30.62 12.00
C ASN A 590 21.09 30.39 13.15
N LYS A 591 20.57 30.14 14.37
CA LYS A 591 21.34 29.82 15.58
C LYS A 591 20.62 28.73 16.39
N PRO A 592 20.72 27.45 15.98
CA PRO A 592 20.11 26.36 16.72
C PRO A 592 20.81 26.17 18.07
N PRO A 593 20.13 25.62 19.09
CA PRO A 593 20.81 25.15 20.29
C PRO A 593 21.76 24.00 19.92
N ARG A 594 22.87 23.85 20.66
CA ARG A 594 23.84 22.76 20.42
C ARG A 594 23.23 21.37 20.61
N ILE A 595 22.25 21.25 21.49
CA ILE A 595 21.55 20.01 21.78
C ILE A 595 20.05 20.31 21.76
N VAL A 596 19.30 19.50 21.02
CA VAL A 596 17.84 19.50 20.98
C VAL A 596 17.36 18.19 21.58
N HIS A 597 16.72 18.25 22.74
CA HIS A 597 16.08 17.08 23.34
C HIS A 597 14.67 16.94 22.78
N VAL A 598 14.36 15.80 22.16
CA VAL A 598 13.02 15.54 21.64
C VAL A 598 12.31 14.64 22.64
N VAL A 599 11.23 15.15 23.23
CA VAL A 599 10.45 14.45 24.25
C VAL A 599 8.97 14.48 23.90
N GLY A 600 8.25 13.43 24.31
CA GLY A 600 6.81 13.35 24.15
C GLY A 600 6.07 14.42 24.96
N PRO A 601 4.77 14.61 24.70
CA PRO A 601 3.95 15.57 25.43
C PRO A 601 3.79 15.20 26.92
N ARG A 602 4.01 13.93 27.27
CA ARG A 602 3.92 13.38 28.63
C ARG A 602 4.96 12.27 28.81
N SER A 603 5.39 12.08 30.05
CA SER A 603 6.27 10.97 30.44
C SER A 603 5.53 9.98 31.33
N TYR A 604 5.88 8.71 31.17
CA TYR A 604 5.22 7.60 31.82
C TYR A 604 6.28 6.70 32.45
N THR A 605 6.01 6.22 33.66
CA THR A 605 6.70 5.05 34.21
C THR A 605 6.32 3.82 33.40
N PHE A 606 7.19 2.81 33.32
CA PHE A 606 6.81 1.56 32.65
C PHE A 606 5.63 0.85 33.32
N ASP A 607 5.36 1.08 34.61
CA ASP A 607 4.12 0.62 35.25
C ASP A 607 2.89 1.33 34.67
N GLU A 608 2.93 2.66 34.51
CA GLU A 608 1.87 3.44 33.84
C GLU A 608 1.70 3.03 32.37
N VAL A 609 2.81 2.75 31.66
CA VAL A 609 2.78 2.22 30.29
C VAL A 609 2.07 0.86 30.27
N ALA A 610 2.36 -0.04 31.21
CA ALA A 610 1.70 -1.35 31.29
C ALA A 610 0.20 -1.20 31.56
N VAL A 611 -0.21 -0.27 32.43
CA VAL A 611 -1.63 0.04 32.69
C VAL A 611 -2.30 0.59 31.44
N LEU A 612 -1.70 1.58 30.77
CA LEU A 612 -2.22 2.16 29.54
C LEU A 612 -2.31 1.13 28.41
N THR A 613 -1.27 0.33 28.24
CA THR A 613 -1.26 -0.77 27.27
C THR A 613 -2.35 -1.78 27.61
N SER A 614 -2.57 -2.08 28.89
CA SER A 614 -3.64 -2.97 29.30
C SER A 614 -5.02 -2.43 28.95
N SER A 615 -5.23 -1.14 29.20
CA SER A 615 -6.49 -0.44 28.90
C SER A 615 -6.75 -0.38 27.40
N VAL A 616 -5.75 -0.04 26.59
CA VAL A 616 -5.87 0.06 25.13
C VAL A 616 -6.05 -1.32 24.49
N LEU A 617 -5.33 -2.34 24.98
CA LEU A 617 -5.37 -3.68 24.38
C LEU A 617 -6.52 -4.56 24.88
N GLY A 618 -7.23 -4.15 25.94
CA GLY A 618 -8.26 -4.96 26.59
C GLY A 618 -7.72 -6.28 27.17
N LYS A 619 -6.43 -6.35 27.51
CA LYS A 619 -5.78 -7.51 28.16
C LYS A 619 -4.78 -7.04 29.20
N LYS A 620 -4.62 -7.78 30.29
CA LYS A 620 -3.64 -7.44 31.32
C LYS A 620 -2.22 -7.53 30.75
N ILE A 621 -1.50 -6.41 30.81
CA ILE A 621 -0.08 -6.30 30.53
C ILE A 621 0.65 -6.05 31.84
N ALA A 622 1.63 -6.89 32.15
CA ALA A 622 2.51 -6.72 33.30
C ALA A 622 3.76 -5.94 32.88
N HIS A 623 4.29 -5.14 33.81
CA HIS A 623 5.63 -4.60 33.68
C HIS A 623 6.62 -5.52 34.41
N THR A 624 7.56 -6.10 33.66
CA THR A 624 8.62 -6.97 34.17
C THR A 624 9.91 -6.17 34.30
N ARG A 625 10.46 -6.12 35.51
CA ARG A 625 11.75 -5.48 35.78
C ARG A 625 12.86 -6.51 35.57
N LEU A 626 13.75 -6.22 34.63
CA LEU A 626 14.89 -7.07 34.27
C LEU A 626 16.18 -6.45 34.79
N SER A 627 17.23 -7.25 34.99
CA SER A 627 18.57 -6.69 35.10
C SER A 627 19.03 -6.12 33.74
N GLU A 628 20.02 -5.23 33.73
CA GLU A 628 20.63 -4.77 32.47
C GLU A 628 21.19 -5.95 31.65
N GLN A 629 21.69 -6.99 32.33
CA GLN A 629 22.21 -8.20 31.72
C GLN A 629 21.11 -9.05 31.06
N ASP A 630 19.98 -9.24 31.73
CA ASP A 630 18.85 -10.00 31.17
C ASP A 630 18.25 -9.28 29.96
N LEU A 631 18.12 -7.95 30.04
CA LEU A 631 17.64 -7.15 28.91
C LEU A 631 18.62 -7.20 27.73
N ALA A 632 19.93 -7.22 27.99
CA ALA A 632 20.93 -7.35 26.95
C ALA A 632 20.84 -8.73 26.27
N SER A 633 20.57 -9.79 27.02
CA SER A 633 20.32 -11.12 26.44
C SER A 633 19.12 -11.11 25.49
N ILE A 634 18.02 -10.44 25.85
CA ILE A 634 16.83 -10.31 24.99
C ILE A 634 17.17 -9.59 23.67
N PHE A 635 17.99 -8.54 23.73
CA PHE A 635 18.43 -7.84 22.53
C PHE A 635 19.36 -8.70 21.66
N GLN A 636 20.20 -9.54 22.27
CA GLN A 636 21.05 -10.49 21.54
C GLN A 636 20.24 -11.55 20.81
N ASP A 637 19.23 -12.12 21.47
CA ASP A 637 18.31 -13.08 20.85
C ASP A 637 17.52 -12.46 19.68
N ALA A 638 17.31 -11.13 19.72
CA ALA A 638 16.74 -10.36 18.62
C ALA A 638 17.76 -10.00 17.50
N GLY A 639 18.97 -10.55 17.56
CA GLY A 639 20.00 -10.42 16.52
C GLY A 639 20.98 -9.25 16.70
N LEU A 640 21.03 -8.61 17.87
CA LEU A 640 21.99 -7.53 18.15
C LEU A 640 23.29 -8.11 18.71
N SER A 641 24.44 -7.49 18.42
CA SER A 641 25.71 -7.88 19.04
C SER A 641 25.67 -7.67 20.56
N GLU A 642 26.32 -8.54 21.33
CA GLU A 642 26.35 -8.51 22.80
C GLU A 642 26.62 -7.14 23.40
N ASP A 643 27.63 -6.43 22.90
CA ASP A 643 28.02 -5.14 23.43
C ASP A 643 27.03 -4.01 23.05
N TYR A 644 26.41 -4.07 21.86
CA TYR A 644 25.36 -3.12 21.46
C TYR A 644 24.07 -3.35 22.25
N ALA A 645 23.74 -4.61 22.51
CA ALA A 645 22.67 -4.98 23.42
C ALA A 645 22.89 -4.41 24.83
N ARG A 646 24.09 -4.51 25.40
CA ARG A 646 24.43 -3.90 26.70
C ARG A 646 24.26 -2.38 26.71
N ILE A 647 24.67 -1.69 25.64
CA ILE A 647 24.48 -0.23 25.51
C ILE A 647 22.99 0.11 25.58
N LEU A 648 22.16 -0.53 24.74
CA LEU A 648 20.71 -0.29 24.72
C LEU A 648 20.05 -0.60 26.07
N SER A 649 20.49 -1.65 26.76
CA SER A 649 19.97 -1.99 28.09
C SER A 649 20.29 -0.92 29.13
N SER A 650 21.45 -0.27 29.01
CA SER A 650 21.85 0.83 29.91
C SER A 650 21.11 2.16 29.64
N LEU A 651 20.50 2.32 28.45
CA LEU A 651 19.75 3.53 28.06
C LEU A 651 18.34 3.58 28.68
N HIS A 652 17.79 2.47 29.16
CA HIS A 652 16.48 2.43 29.83
C HIS A 652 16.43 3.14 31.20
N GLY A 653 17.51 3.80 31.61
CA GLY A 653 17.65 4.39 32.94
C GLY A 653 18.11 5.85 33.01
N SER A 654 17.85 6.66 31.97
CA SER A 654 18.23 8.08 31.94
C SER A 654 17.05 9.05 31.76
N ASP A 655 17.01 10.08 32.61
CA ASP A 655 15.98 11.13 32.61
C ASP A 655 16.38 12.27 31.67
N ILE A 656 15.43 12.75 30.87
CA ILE A 656 15.66 13.88 29.95
C ILE A 656 14.72 15.06 30.27
N GLU A 657 13.82 14.94 31.25
CA GLU A 657 12.75 15.93 31.47
C GLU A 657 13.21 17.35 31.82
N ASN A 658 14.45 17.53 32.31
CA ASN A 658 14.96 18.83 32.79
C ASN A 658 16.06 19.45 31.92
N ALA A 659 16.31 18.94 30.72
CA ALA A 659 17.34 19.50 29.85
C ALA A 659 16.85 20.79 29.13
N GLY A 660 17.73 21.78 28.91
CA GLY A 660 17.40 22.96 28.09
C GLY A 660 17.28 22.60 26.60
N GLY A 661 16.51 23.37 25.82
CA GLY A 661 16.38 23.15 24.36
C GLY A 661 15.39 22.04 23.96
N VAL A 662 14.31 21.85 24.73
CA VAL A 662 13.33 20.79 24.53
C VAL A 662 12.39 21.05 23.35
N HIS A 663 12.31 20.10 22.41
CA HIS A 663 11.24 19.97 21.44
C HIS A 663 10.17 19.03 21.99
N ARG A 664 8.98 19.56 22.30
CA ARG A 664 7.84 18.75 22.75
C ARG A 664 7.04 18.26 21.55
N GLY A 665 7.07 16.95 21.33
CA GLY A 665 6.30 16.30 20.29
C GLY A 665 4.79 16.41 20.53
N SER A 666 4.03 16.26 19.45
CA SER A 666 2.56 16.39 19.48
C SER A 666 1.83 15.07 19.73
N LEU A 667 2.53 13.94 19.57
CA LEU A 667 1.92 12.62 19.48
C LEU A 667 1.98 11.87 20.82
N THR A 668 0.88 11.23 21.23
CA THR A 668 0.78 10.59 22.56
C THR A 668 1.09 9.10 22.53
N LEU A 669 1.47 8.55 23.70
CA LEU A 669 1.67 7.11 23.88
C LEU A 669 0.36 6.34 23.62
N GLU A 670 -0.80 6.86 24.03
CA GLU A 670 -2.08 6.18 23.80
C GLU A 670 -2.38 6.00 22.30
N GLN A 671 -2.09 7.02 21.48
CA GLN A 671 -2.25 6.93 20.03
C GLN A 671 -1.38 5.80 19.44
N SER A 672 -0.16 5.64 19.93
CA SER A 672 0.77 4.59 19.46
C SER A 672 0.34 3.19 19.90
N LEU A 673 -0.17 3.06 21.13
CA LEU A 673 -0.70 1.79 21.63
C LEU A 673 -1.99 1.39 20.89
N TRP A 674 -2.78 2.35 20.42
CA TRP A 674 -3.94 2.08 19.56
C TRP A 674 -3.53 1.57 18.17
N ASP A 675 -2.46 2.11 17.60
CA ASP A 675 -1.89 1.59 16.36
C ASP A 675 -1.37 0.15 16.56
N LEU A 676 -0.71 -0.12 17.70
CA LEU A 676 -0.32 -1.47 18.06
C LEU A 676 -1.53 -2.40 18.28
N HIS A 677 -2.58 -1.92 18.95
CA HIS A 677 -3.82 -2.69 19.17
C HIS A 677 -4.43 -3.18 17.87
N LYS A 678 -4.56 -2.28 16.90
CA LYS A 678 -5.07 -2.58 15.57
C LYS A 678 -4.24 -3.69 14.91
N SER A 679 -2.92 -3.60 15.01
CA SER A 679 -2.01 -4.62 14.49
C SER A 679 -2.16 -6.00 15.17
N PHE A 680 -2.64 -6.05 16.42
CA PHE A 680 -2.89 -7.31 17.14
C PHE A 680 -4.27 -7.89 16.88
N SER A 681 -5.31 -7.07 16.74
CA SER A 681 -6.65 -7.54 16.37
C SER A 681 -6.64 -8.28 15.04
N GLU A 682 -5.78 -7.86 14.10
CA GLU A 682 -5.56 -8.52 12.82
C GLU A 682 -4.93 -9.94 13.00
N SER A 683 -4.01 -10.10 13.95
CA SER A 683 -3.35 -11.40 14.25
C SER A 683 -4.20 -12.41 15.05
N LYS A 684 -5.18 -11.96 15.86
CA LYS A 684 -6.07 -12.88 16.61
C LYS A 684 -7.11 -13.57 15.71
N VAL A 685 -7.48 -12.95 14.59
CA VAL A 685 -8.34 -13.56 13.57
C VAL A 685 -7.61 -14.71 12.87
N GLN A 686 -6.30 -14.58 12.62
CA GLN A 686 -5.44 -15.69 12.13
C GLN A 686 -5.35 -16.86 13.12
N MET A 687 -5.24 -16.60 14.43
CA MET A 687 -5.05 -17.66 15.44
C MET A 687 -6.35 -18.44 15.78
N MET A 688 -7.53 -17.86 15.59
CA MET A 688 -8.81 -18.56 15.79
C MET A 688 -9.16 -19.53 14.66
N MET A 689 -8.59 -19.36 13.47
CA MET A 689 -8.76 -20.30 12.35
C MET A 689 -7.84 -21.53 12.42
N GLY A 690 -6.90 -21.58 13.39
CA GLY A 690 -5.91 -22.65 13.54
C GLY A 690 -6.05 -23.57 14.75
N LYS A 691 -7.20 -23.64 15.45
CA LYS A 691 -7.33 -24.53 16.63
C LYS A 691 -7.67 -25.98 16.26
N GLY A 692 -6.62 -26.75 15.98
CA GLY A 692 -6.57 -28.20 16.09
C GLY A 692 -5.23 -28.68 16.64
N LYS A 693 -5.23 -29.09 17.91
CA LYS A 693 -4.21 -29.91 18.66
C LYS A 693 -3.05 -29.20 19.41
N GLN A 694 -3.37 -28.93 20.68
CA GLN A 694 -2.69 -29.34 21.93
C GLN A 694 -1.15 -29.43 22.09
N GLN A 695 -0.70 -28.63 23.08
CA GLN A 695 0.20 -28.93 24.21
C GLN A 695 1.63 -29.43 23.96
N MET A 696 2.58 -28.49 24.08
CA MET A 696 3.99 -28.76 24.34
C MET A 696 4.24 -28.75 25.86
N ARG A 697 4.66 -29.89 26.40
CA ARG A 697 5.34 -30.01 27.70
C ARG A 697 6.82 -29.67 27.50
N LEU A 698 7.37 -28.92 28.46
CA LEU A 698 8.80 -28.61 28.60
C LEU A 698 9.70 -29.85 28.53
N PRO A 699 10.88 -29.75 27.91
CA PRO A 699 12.06 -30.48 28.33
C PRO A 699 13.03 -29.56 29.08
N SER A 700 13.57 -30.13 30.15
CA SER A 700 14.62 -29.66 31.03
C SER A 700 16.01 -29.63 30.37
N LEU A 701 16.76 -28.57 30.66
CA LEU A 701 18.18 -28.52 31.11
C LEU A 701 19.27 -29.37 30.40
N VAL A 702 20.34 -28.61 30.05
CA VAL A 702 21.79 -28.95 30.05
C VAL A 702 22.24 -29.82 28.85
N ALA A 703 23.27 -29.46 28.07
CA ALA A 703 24.47 -28.65 28.32
C ALA A 703 24.75 -27.62 27.22
#